data_AF-A0A8K9XZ64-F1
#
_entry.id   AF-A0A8K9XZ64-F1
#
_cell.length_a   1.000
_cell.length_b   1.000
_cell.length_c   1.000
_cell.angle_alpha   90.00
_cell.angle_beta   90.00
_cell.angle_gamma   90.00
#
_symmetry.space_group_name_H-M   'P 1'
#
loop_
_entity.id
_entity.type
_entity.pdbx_description
1 polymer ?
#
loop_
_entity_poly.entity_id
_entity_poly.type
_entity_poly.pdbx_seq_one_letter_code
_entity_poly.pdbx_strand_id
1 'polypeptide(L)'
;FMDAIDVVEVLEKHGLQKPVSYVRSSQTSTEEAHALMVKLCRHTGRRTPPVSESVWRGVLQDLLDMQHSVYTCLLPDTCHQIFVESLLCSGRPENVVLAGQLIHCSAVSHDVVPVSVSFRDRGRGGLSAKVNYHTAVELVLAAAREYFNSSTTLTDPCIELARECLKLITDCPPAVQEEMDIISSLSVLESFNVNILPLQVRLRVERLSIIEQCISQCSKAYTQSALLLDLASLLRVAGNTHTHLGEEFNLCSLLGQCEGYMDLRARQELLAFSLTHCPPASIHPLLAASSDLQTQVLYQAVNYQMDPLEPECFWDETVQSAGPPSSVSPLGGAAGDLLHRTTNRTIEVLASTGLTTKAVLTAVSDHSWWKNQLNYLRPLHVRTQRGLYWHGKHEMLTFLKQVKSPQSFSGQFKGLYWHGKHMLTFPVSLSLSLSVLLQLASDAFPRDMTLSLAYLLALPQVLDANRCFEMQSHSALSLQLAAYYYSLQIYNHLVPCLKANTHTLYRADPKELIRLVTQHVTAHSDWPADVEELIGQLQVYNERLTDLTQAQVLQGLGRGVDVRRFSSDTHYKKQTILGLTETLDDSVWRISLSLAQRYSIPLWDIYMTHLEFLFTDSGLSTKDIEGRVDTLALFDSLKSEPESFHSHMSKYVLTSVEGTDLPRLLYYYTLLEECCGSYCSSVITPDTHIKLLKKLRSVTTGLDYRKMTDEVSDPLAALEPVLTSQNVLSISKLANRLPRPGGGVVSASAVHATWLRKLFWRGDPQVLKRPPQTEQDYLHAYDTCAKYLDRLLPADAVHFLDDITFSPLAVNQLSVSVRVEVMKRGMKALRQLREKSRKRGVDEVESDRSDTSSFDHALSHLQQSLAHLDTLGHSFILSLKDSNQERLQNYSRTYDLSRSERSKVQALAVTMATDGQPLEQIGELLGIAVGNLDLSIKTVLQVAVENVVSALSGDEDVVNDYPEPLMVLEGMVTAVDSVVSSDDLLAWLRPFCSDGSRAVRPRIEVLQILENNFSLRDSDVHLLLLYRTQAVLKDLQVEMDDIDNEEKRYRLFLQLLGDSRKWEEFQQLMLLLQAWPPMMKEECERNPWVVLTSSLIECCRGHGSEVRLDLGQEIMNMVRSLYPSKHKLPAQVTPTGVWEFKGHGRTLGLSPVFLTMYPVSQVCDSTCDPELLSLLLDAGLLVGCVPSPLYPPLSAHLLSRHREGGWDVEKAASELLQAGYRAQAGSLLLTYRGTHPGLSTFTTALTVIKKWL
;
A
#
# COMPACT_ATOMS: atom_id res chain seq x y z
N PHE A 1 8.64 -11.84 47.08
CA PHE A 1 7.78 -11.50 48.24
C PHE A 1 7.87 -10.01 48.53
N MET A 2 9.09 -9.44 48.59
CA MET A 2 9.27 -7.98 48.66
C MET A 2 8.66 -7.27 47.45
N ASP A 3 8.86 -7.76 46.23
CA ASP A 3 8.26 -7.15 45.01
C ASP A 3 6.72 -7.11 45.06
N ALA A 4 6.10 -8.12 45.66
CA ALA A 4 4.65 -8.18 45.84
C ALA A 4 4.15 -7.22 46.95
N ILE A 5 5.01 -6.83 47.89
CA ILE A 5 4.72 -5.78 48.88
C ILE A 5 4.83 -4.41 48.21
N ASP A 6 5.87 -4.20 47.38
CA ASP A 6 6.07 -2.94 46.64
C ASP A 6 4.87 -2.65 45.71
N VAL A 7 4.35 -3.67 45.02
CA VAL A 7 3.12 -3.54 44.22
C VAL A 7 1.90 -3.23 45.08
N VAL A 8 1.77 -3.81 46.28
CA VAL A 8 0.67 -3.47 47.20
C VAL A 8 0.79 -2.02 47.68
N GLU A 9 2.01 -1.53 47.94
CA GLU A 9 2.26 -0.14 48.31
C GLU A 9 1.89 0.83 47.17
N VAL A 10 2.24 0.49 45.92
CA VAL A 10 1.83 1.25 44.73
C VAL A 10 0.31 1.26 44.57
N LEU A 11 -0.36 0.11 44.75
CA LEU A 11 -1.82 0.04 44.70
C LEU A 11 -2.48 0.85 45.82
N GLU A 12 -1.92 0.85 47.03
CA GLU A 12 -2.40 1.62 48.18
C GLU A 12 -2.22 3.13 47.98
N LYS A 13 -1.08 3.57 47.44
CA LYS A 13 -0.82 4.96 47.00
C LYS A 13 -1.90 5.47 46.05
N HIS A 14 -2.43 4.60 45.19
CA HIS A 14 -3.51 4.92 44.27
C HIS A 14 -4.92 4.69 44.83
N GLY A 15 -5.07 4.20 46.07
CA GLY A 15 -6.36 4.01 46.74
C GLY A 15 -7.01 2.64 46.47
N LEU A 16 -6.24 1.66 45.98
CA LEU A 16 -6.68 0.29 45.74
C LEU A 16 -6.08 -0.66 46.78
N GLN A 17 -6.79 -0.90 47.87
CA GLN A 17 -6.34 -1.86 48.89
C GLN A 17 -6.53 -3.30 48.40
N LYS A 18 -5.42 -4.04 48.24
CA LYS A 18 -5.39 -5.46 47.86
C LYS A 18 -4.40 -6.21 48.75
N PRO A 19 -4.75 -7.42 49.22
CA PRO A 19 -3.82 -8.21 50.03
C PRO A 19 -2.67 -8.76 49.16
N VAL A 20 -1.50 -8.98 49.75
CA VAL A 20 -0.34 -9.59 49.07
C VAL A 20 -0.70 -10.95 48.45
N SER A 21 -1.63 -11.69 49.07
CA SER A 21 -2.13 -12.96 48.53
C SER A 21 -2.82 -12.80 47.16
N TYR A 22 -3.53 -11.68 46.93
CA TYR A 22 -4.17 -11.38 45.66
C TYR A 22 -3.13 -11.10 44.58
N VAL A 23 -2.13 -10.26 44.88
CA VAL A 23 -1.05 -9.92 43.93
C VAL A 23 -0.28 -11.19 43.49
N ARG A 24 -0.03 -12.12 44.43
CA ARG A 24 0.63 -13.39 44.12
C ARG A 24 -0.23 -14.36 43.31
N SER A 25 -1.55 -14.34 43.47
CA SER A 25 -2.45 -15.18 42.65
C SER A 25 -2.64 -14.59 41.24
N SER A 26 -2.66 -13.27 41.11
CA SER A 26 -2.87 -12.59 39.83
C SER A 26 -1.60 -12.42 38.99
N GLN A 27 -0.40 -12.63 39.55
CA GLN A 27 0.88 -12.42 38.83
C GLN A 27 1.03 -13.28 37.56
N THR A 28 0.39 -14.45 37.49
CA THR A 28 0.44 -15.36 36.33
C THR A 28 -0.78 -15.24 35.41
N SER A 29 -1.80 -14.46 35.79
CA SER A 29 -3.03 -14.30 35.02
C SER A 29 -3.01 -12.97 34.27
N THR A 30 -2.87 -13.03 32.95
CA THR A 30 -2.85 -11.84 32.08
C THR A 30 -4.15 -11.05 32.19
N GLU A 31 -5.29 -11.72 32.27
CA GLU A 31 -6.62 -11.08 32.40
C GLU A 31 -6.77 -10.32 33.72
N GLU A 32 -6.37 -10.93 34.85
CA GLU A 32 -6.47 -10.30 36.17
C GLU A 32 -5.47 -9.15 36.33
N ALA A 33 -4.26 -9.30 35.79
CA ALA A 33 -3.23 -8.26 35.77
C ALA A 33 -3.67 -7.06 34.92
N HIS A 34 -4.18 -7.31 33.72
CA HIS A 34 -4.73 -6.28 32.83
C HIS A 34 -5.91 -5.56 33.49
N ALA A 35 -6.86 -6.30 34.06
CA ALA A 35 -8.01 -5.72 34.75
C ALA A 35 -7.59 -4.87 35.97
N LEU A 36 -6.55 -5.26 36.69
CA LEU A 36 -6.01 -4.49 37.80
C LEU A 36 -5.37 -3.18 37.35
N MET A 37 -4.55 -3.20 36.29
CA MET A 37 -3.91 -2.00 35.72
C MET A 37 -4.96 -1.01 35.17
N VAL A 38 -5.97 -1.51 34.45
CA VAL A 38 -7.11 -0.72 33.98
C VAL A 38 -7.86 -0.10 35.18
N LYS A 39 -8.09 -0.88 36.24
CA LYS A 39 -8.78 -0.41 37.44
C LYS A 39 -8.01 0.70 38.16
N LEU A 40 -6.68 0.60 38.21
CA LEU A 40 -5.82 1.64 38.77
C LEU A 40 -5.93 2.94 37.97
N CYS A 41 -5.78 2.87 36.65
CA CYS A 41 -5.89 4.04 35.78
C CYS A 41 -7.27 4.71 35.87
N ARG A 42 -8.35 3.92 35.85
CA ARG A 42 -9.73 4.43 36.00
C ARG A 42 -9.97 5.06 37.37
N HIS A 43 -9.37 4.51 38.44
CA HIS A 43 -9.48 5.10 39.77
C HIS A 43 -8.78 6.46 39.85
N THR A 44 -7.60 6.58 39.24
CA THR A 44 -6.87 7.85 39.10
C THR A 44 -7.67 8.88 38.29
N GLY A 45 -8.26 8.48 37.16
CA GLY A 45 -9.06 9.37 36.32
C GLY A 45 -10.32 9.92 36.99
N ARG A 46 -10.89 9.19 37.96
CA ARG A 46 -12.09 9.56 38.72
C ARG A 46 -11.81 10.47 39.93
N ARG A 47 -10.54 10.79 40.22
CA ARG A 47 -10.19 11.70 41.34
C ARG A 47 -10.75 13.11 41.09
N THR A 48 -11.26 13.71 42.17
CA THR A 48 -11.77 15.08 42.23
C THR A 48 -11.04 15.81 43.37
N PRO A 49 -10.27 16.90 43.12
CA PRO A 49 -10.05 17.58 41.84
C PRO A 49 -9.24 16.76 40.80
N PRO A 50 -9.23 17.18 39.52
CA PRO A 50 -8.44 16.54 38.47
C PRO A 50 -6.96 16.40 38.84
N VAL A 51 -6.36 15.25 38.48
CA VAL A 51 -4.92 15.06 38.63
C VAL A 51 -4.16 15.81 37.53
N SER A 52 -2.99 16.35 37.86
CA SER A 52 -2.12 17.03 36.90
C SER A 52 -1.41 16.04 35.97
N GLU A 53 -0.93 16.53 34.82
CA GLU A 53 -0.11 15.75 33.88
C GLU A 53 1.08 15.05 34.57
N SER A 54 1.75 15.71 35.51
CA SER A 54 2.86 15.14 36.27
C SER A 54 2.45 13.90 37.10
N VAL A 55 1.22 13.89 37.63
CA VAL A 55 0.68 12.75 38.38
C VAL A 55 0.31 11.62 37.43
N TRP A 56 -0.26 11.93 36.25
CA TRP A 56 -0.51 10.92 35.21
C TRP A 56 0.78 10.27 34.71
N ARG A 57 1.84 11.05 34.45
CA ARG A 57 3.16 10.49 34.09
C ARG A 57 3.74 9.63 35.22
N GLY A 58 3.50 10.00 36.48
CA GLY A 58 3.83 9.17 37.64
C GLY A 58 3.04 7.86 37.69
N VAL A 59 1.77 7.86 37.28
CA VAL A 59 0.93 6.66 37.20
C VAL A 59 1.45 5.71 36.10
N LEU A 60 1.87 6.24 34.95
CA LEU A 60 2.50 5.42 33.91
C LEU A 60 3.79 4.77 34.43
N GLN A 61 4.62 5.52 35.15
CA GLN A 61 5.81 4.95 35.78
C GLN A 61 5.44 3.86 36.79
N ASP A 62 4.46 4.11 37.66
CA ASP A 62 3.98 3.13 38.63
C ASP A 62 3.43 1.84 37.93
N LEU A 63 2.77 1.95 36.76
CA LEU A 63 2.34 0.80 35.96
C LEU A 63 3.53 -0.01 35.43
N LEU A 64 4.54 0.68 34.89
CA LEU A 64 5.76 0.04 34.37
C LEU A 64 6.57 -0.61 35.48
N ASP A 65 6.65 0.02 36.65
CA ASP A 65 7.33 -0.53 37.82
C ASP A 65 6.60 -1.78 38.34
N MET A 66 5.25 -1.78 38.39
CA MET A 66 4.46 -2.97 38.73
C MET A 66 4.59 -4.09 37.68
N GLN A 67 4.68 -3.74 36.39
CA GLN A 67 4.90 -4.69 35.28
C GLN A 67 6.29 -5.33 35.37
N HIS A 68 7.34 -4.53 35.55
CA HIS A 68 8.71 -4.99 35.63
C HIS A 68 8.98 -5.84 36.88
N SER A 69 8.33 -5.51 38.02
CA SER A 69 8.55 -6.19 39.29
C SER A 69 7.73 -7.49 39.47
N VAL A 70 6.43 -7.47 39.14
CA VAL A 70 5.53 -8.60 39.46
C VAL A 70 4.68 -9.07 38.27
N TYR A 71 4.16 -8.16 37.44
CA TYR A 71 3.26 -8.50 36.34
C TYR A 71 3.99 -8.67 35.00
N THR A 72 5.06 -9.48 34.98
CA THR A 72 5.84 -9.79 33.76
C THR A 72 5.05 -10.58 32.72
N CYS A 73 3.86 -11.08 33.07
CA CYS A 73 2.90 -11.64 32.13
C CYS A 73 2.28 -10.61 31.16
N LEU A 74 2.44 -9.31 31.44
CA LEU A 74 2.06 -8.22 30.54
C LEU A 74 3.29 -7.61 29.89
N LEU A 75 3.16 -7.20 28.62
CA LEU A 75 4.21 -6.47 27.91
C LEU A 75 4.20 -4.99 28.33
N PRO A 76 5.36 -4.30 28.34
CA PRO A 76 5.42 -2.86 28.58
C PRO A 76 4.50 -2.06 27.65
N ASP A 77 4.37 -2.48 26.39
CA ASP A 77 3.48 -1.85 25.41
C ASP A 77 2.00 -1.93 25.82
N THR A 78 1.59 -3.03 26.46
CA THR A 78 0.24 -3.20 27.00
C THR A 78 -0.04 -2.18 28.10
N CYS A 79 0.95 -1.85 28.94
CA CYS A 79 0.81 -0.79 29.94
C CYS A 79 0.61 0.59 29.29
N HIS A 80 1.35 0.89 28.22
CA HIS A 80 1.17 2.13 27.45
C HIS A 80 -0.21 2.19 26.78
N GLN A 81 -0.70 1.08 26.23
CA GLN A 81 -2.04 0.99 25.65
C GLN A 81 -3.14 1.22 26.70
N ILE A 82 -3.09 0.52 27.84
CA ILE A 82 -4.05 0.69 28.95
C ILE A 82 -4.05 2.15 29.43
N PHE A 83 -2.87 2.75 29.54
CA PHE A 83 -2.71 4.12 29.98
C PHE A 83 -3.31 5.12 28.98
N VAL A 84 -2.99 4.98 27.69
CA VAL A 84 -3.54 5.81 26.60
C VAL A 84 -5.06 5.66 26.51
N GLU A 85 -5.59 4.43 26.53
CA GLU A 85 -7.03 4.15 26.54
C GLU A 85 -7.71 4.85 27.73
N SER A 86 -7.10 4.77 28.91
CA SER A 86 -7.63 5.39 30.13
C SER A 86 -7.61 6.92 30.07
N LEU A 87 -6.61 7.52 29.42
CA LEU A 87 -6.56 8.97 29.18
C LEU A 87 -7.63 9.40 28.17
N LEU A 88 -7.77 8.65 27.08
CA LEU A 88 -8.78 8.91 26.04
C LEU A 88 -10.19 8.83 26.61
N CYS A 89 -10.50 7.82 27.44
CA CYS A 89 -11.82 7.63 28.06
C CYS A 89 -12.02 8.39 29.40
N SER A 90 -11.15 9.36 29.73
CA SER A 90 -11.17 10.05 31.03
C SER A 90 -12.24 11.14 31.17
N GLY A 91 -12.94 11.50 30.09
CA GLY A 91 -13.95 12.56 30.04
C GLY A 91 -13.39 13.97 30.09
N ARG A 92 -12.08 14.17 29.86
CA ARG A 92 -11.41 15.48 29.97
C ARG A 92 -10.51 15.77 28.76
N PRO A 93 -10.61 16.97 28.16
CA PRO A 93 -9.85 17.30 26.94
C PRO A 93 -8.33 17.39 27.20
N GLU A 94 -7.90 17.82 28.38
CA GLU A 94 -6.47 17.94 28.72
C GLU A 94 -5.77 16.57 28.70
N ASN A 95 -6.47 15.52 29.11
CA ASN A 95 -5.97 14.15 29.09
C ASN A 95 -5.94 13.57 27.67
N VAL A 96 -6.90 13.95 26.80
CA VAL A 96 -6.90 13.57 25.38
C VAL A 96 -5.67 14.16 24.67
N VAL A 97 -5.32 15.42 24.97
CA VAL A 97 -4.09 16.05 24.46
C VAL A 97 -2.84 15.30 24.94
N LEU A 98 -2.79 14.90 26.22
CA LEU A 98 -1.70 14.09 26.75
C LEU A 98 -1.59 12.73 26.07
N ALA A 99 -2.72 12.07 25.79
CA ALA A 99 -2.74 10.81 25.03
C ALA A 99 -2.13 10.99 23.62
N GLY A 100 -2.42 12.12 22.96
CA GLY A 100 -1.82 12.49 21.67
C GLY A 100 -0.29 12.56 21.68
N GLN A 101 0.33 12.93 22.80
CA GLN A 101 1.80 12.95 22.94
C GLN A 101 2.41 11.56 23.05
N LEU A 102 1.61 10.54 23.39
CA LEU A 102 2.01 9.17 23.68
C LEU A 102 1.63 8.18 22.57
N ILE A 103 1.07 8.65 21.45
CA ILE A 103 0.71 7.83 20.30
C ILE A 103 1.39 8.32 19.02
N HIS A 104 1.50 7.45 18.02
CA HIS A 104 1.83 7.86 16.65
C HIS A 104 0.58 8.40 15.94
N CYS A 105 0.63 9.67 15.51
CA CYS A 105 -0.50 10.40 14.92
C CYS A 105 -0.60 10.31 13.38
N SER A 106 0.36 9.68 12.69
CA SER A 106 0.40 9.55 11.23
C SER A 106 1.15 8.27 10.83
N ALA A 107 0.73 7.63 9.73
CA ALA A 107 1.37 6.45 9.15
C ALA A 107 2.76 6.76 8.55
N VAL A 108 3.02 8.00 8.16
CA VAL A 108 4.31 8.45 7.62
C VAL A 108 5.12 9.08 8.75
N SER A 109 5.98 8.30 9.39
CA SER A 109 6.91 8.85 10.38
C SER A 109 8.00 9.68 9.68
N HIS A 110 7.82 11.00 9.64
CA HIS A 110 8.97 11.90 9.62
C HIS A 110 9.59 11.91 11.02
N ASP A 111 10.72 11.25 11.19
CA ASP A 111 11.64 11.53 12.30
C ASP A 111 12.23 12.94 12.10
N VAL A 112 11.45 13.96 12.45
CA VAL A 112 11.99 15.26 12.80
C VAL A 112 12.13 15.26 14.31
N VAL A 113 13.35 14.98 14.76
CA VAL A 113 13.78 15.30 16.13
C VAL A 113 13.50 16.80 16.34
N PRO A 114 12.69 17.21 17.32
CA PRO A 114 12.55 18.61 17.66
C PRO A 114 13.89 19.08 18.24
N VAL A 115 14.59 19.94 17.50
CA VAL A 115 15.70 20.75 18.03
C VAL A 115 15.09 21.74 19.02
N SER A 116 14.92 21.34 20.28
CA SER A 116 14.89 22.19 21.47
C SER A 116 14.40 21.44 22.71
N VAL A 117 15.21 20.52 23.26
CA VAL A 117 15.20 20.30 24.72
C VAL A 117 16.63 20.16 25.21
N SER A 118 16.96 21.03 26.15
CA SER A 118 18.25 21.21 26.81
C SER A 118 18.83 19.91 27.38
N PHE A 119 20.14 19.81 27.24
CA PHE A 119 21.07 18.81 27.76
C PHE A 119 21.08 18.77 29.30
N ARG A 120 20.02 18.26 29.95
CA ARG A 120 19.99 18.03 31.42
C ARG A 120 18.83 17.12 31.85
N ASP A 121 18.75 15.90 31.33
CA ASP A 121 18.03 14.80 32.00
C ASP A 121 18.37 13.43 31.37
N ARG A 122 19.54 12.88 31.72
CA ARG A 122 19.92 11.47 31.43
C ARG A 122 19.84 10.63 32.71
N GLY A 123 18.63 10.51 33.28
CA GLY A 123 18.41 9.78 34.54
C GLY A 123 17.11 9.00 34.69
N ARG A 124 16.17 9.06 33.73
CA ARG A 124 14.93 8.23 33.74
C ARG A 124 14.58 7.78 32.32
N GLY A 125 15.16 6.66 31.89
CA GLY A 125 14.78 5.98 30.65
C GLY A 125 13.46 5.23 30.84
N GLY A 126 12.40 5.67 30.17
CA GLY A 126 11.09 5.00 30.23
C GLY A 126 9.92 5.81 29.63
N LEU A 127 10.06 7.13 29.51
CA LEU A 127 8.94 8.02 29.15
C LEU A 127 8.79 8.33 27.64
N SER A 128 9.58 7.74 26.73
CA SER A 128 9.53 8.08 25.29
C SER A 128 8.97 6.99 24.38
N ALA A 129 8.45 5.88 24.91
CA ALA A 129 7.80 4.85 24.11
C ALA A 129 6.39 5.32 23.72
N LYS A 130 6.10 5.38 22.42
CA LYS A 130 4.79 5.74 21.88
C LYS A 130 4.05 4.49 21.42
N VAL A 131 2.72 4.48 21.58
CA VAL A 131 1.87 3.42 21.02
C VAL A 131 1.91 3.49 19.49
N ASN A 132 2.12 2.34 18.86
CA ASN A 132 2.21 2.20 17.40
C ASN A 132 0.96 2.79 16.69
N TYR A 133 1.12 3.20 15.43
CA TYR A 133 0.05 3.90 14.68
C TYR A 133 -1.23 3.07 14.52
N HIS A 134 -1.13 1.77 14.21
CA HIS A 134 -2.32 0.92 14.01
C HIS A 134 -3.16 0.80 15.28
N THR A 135 -2.53 0.44 16.40
CA THR A 135 -3.17 0.35 17.71
C THR A 135 -3.67 1.71 18.19
N ALA A 136 -2.96 2.80 17.90
CA ALA A 136 -3.42 4.15 18.20
C ALA A 136 -4.73 4.50 17.48
N VAL A 137 -4.85 4.18 16.19
CA VAL A 137 -6.10 4.38 15.41
C VAL A 137 -7.25 3.57 16.02
N GLU A 138 -7.02 2.31 16.41
CA GLU A 138 -8.04 1.47 17.05
C GLU A 138 -8.52 2.03 18.39
N LEU A 139 -7.60 2.45 19.27
CA LEU A 139 -7.91 3.03 20.57
C LEU A 139 -8.67 4.36 20.45
N VAL A 140 -8.25 5.22 19.52
CA VAL A 140 -8.93 6.51 19.24
C VAL A 140 -10.34 6.28 18.72
N LEU A 141 -10.53 5.35 17.77
CA LEU A 141 -11.86 5.01 17.25
C LEU A 141 -12.76 4.41 18.34
N ALA A 142 -12.22 3.52 19.18
CA ALA A 142 -12.96 2.92 20.28
C ALA A 142 -13.45 3.98 21.28
N ALA A 143 -12.56 4.88 21.72
CA ALA A 143 -12.91 5.96 22.64
C ALA A 143 -13.92 6.95 22.04
N ALA A 144 -13.72 7.37 20.78
CA ALA A 144 -14.64 8.27 20.09
C ALA A 144 -16.04 7.67 19.95
N ARG A 145 -16.13 6.37 19.62
CA ARG A 145 -17.41 5.64 19.56
C ARG A 145 -18.07 5.51 20.92
N GLU A 146 -17.31 5.30 21.99
CA GLU A 146 -17.84 5.23 23.36
C GLU A 146 -18.46 6.56 23.78
N TYR A 147 -17.78 7.69 23.54
CA TYR A 147 -18.33 9.02 23.79
C TYR A 147 -19.56 9.33 22.94
N PHE A 148 -19.51 8.96 21.65
CA PHE A 148 -20.64 9.16 20.75
C PHE A 148 -21.87 8.35 21.19
N ASN A 149 -21.68 7.08 21.55
CA ASN A 149 -22.77 6.17 21.94
C ASN A 149 -23.36 6.51 23.31
N SER A 150 -22.60 7.17 24.19
CA SER A 150 -23.06 7.63 25.51
C SER A 150 -23.76 8.99 25.48
N SER A 151 -23.70 9.70 24.35
CA SER A 151 -24.31 11.03 24.19
C SER A 151 -25.83 10.95 24.12
N THR A 152 -26.50 11.80 24.91
CA THR A 152 -27.97 11.81 25.05
C THR A 152 -28.65 12.92 24.25
N THR A 153 -27.89 13.90 23.78
CA THR A 153 -28.35 15.04 22.97
C THR A 153 -27.40 15.28 21.80
N LEU A 154 -27.87 15.97 20.75
CA LEU A 154 -27.04 16.30 19.58
C LEU A 154 -25.86 17.23 19.92
N THR A 155 -26.00 18.03 20.99
CA THR A 155 -24.97 18.94 21.54
C THR A 155 -24.39 18.48 22.87
N ASP A 156 -24.43 17.16 23.13
CA ASP A 156 -23.81 16.59 24.33
C ASP A 156 -22.30 16.90 24.34
N PRO A 157 -21.71 17.40 25.45
CA PRO A 157 -20.27 17.64 25.55
C PRO A 157 -19.40 16.43 25.19
N CYS A 158 -19.92 15.20 25.34
CA CYS A 158 -19.24 13.98 24.91
C CYS A 158 -19.00 13.93 23.39
N ILE A 159 -19.83 14.56 22.57
CA ILE A 159 -19.64 14.63 21.11
C ILE A 159 -18.37 15.42 20.76
N GLU A 160 -18.10 16.52 21.47
CA GLU A 160 -16.87 17.28 21.27
C GLU A 160 -15.65 16.53 21.79
N LEU A 161 -15.76 15.75 22.88
CA LEU A 161 -14.68 14.85 23.30
C LEU A 161 -14.40 13.76 22.24
N ALA A 162 -15.43 13.18 21.63
CA ALA A 162 -15.26 12.23 20.54
C ALA A 162 -14.53 12.87 19.35
N ARG A 163 -14.87 14.13 19.02
CA ARG A 163 -14.20 14.91 17.98
C ARG A 163 -12.72 15.16 18.31
N GLU A 164 -12.41 15.55 19.54
CA GLU A 164 -11.03 15.79 19.97
C GLU A 164 -10.20 14.50 19.97
N CYS A 165 -10.78 13.34 20.30
CA CYS A 165 -10.10 12.05 20.14
C CYS A 165 -9.74 11.78 18.68
N LEU A 166 -10.70 11.93 17.75
CA LEU A 166 -10.47 11.65 16.32
C LEU A 166 -9.43 12.59 15.68
N LYS A 167 -9.39 13.86 16.11
CA LYS A 167 -8.40 14.87 15.65
C LYS A 167 -6.95 14.51 16.01
N LEU A 168 -6.72 13.57 16.93
CA LEU A 168 -5.37 13.11 17.25
C LEU A 168 -4.69 12.39 16.07
N ILE A 169 -5.46 11.79 15.17
CA ILE A 169 -4.95 11.11 13.96
C ILE A 169 -4.94 12.11 12.81
N THR A 170 -3.76 12.59 12.44
CA THR A 170 -3.57 13.73 11.54
C THR A 170 -3.77 13.40 10.06
N ASP A 171 -3.52 12.15 9.66
CA ASP A 171 -3.67 11.67 8.28
C ASP A 171 -5.09 11.17 7.94
N CYS A 172 -5.99 11.18 8.94
CA CYS A 172 -7.43 10.93 8.82
C CYS A 172 -7.79 9.73 7.90
N PRO A 173 -7.43 8.49 8.29
CA PRO A 173 -7.76 7.31 7.51
C PRO A 173 -9.29 7.18 7.33
N PRO A 174 -9.77 6.45 6.29
CA PRO A 174 -11.19 6.40 5.95
C PRO A 174 -12.12 6.14 7.13
N ALA A 175 -11.75 5.20 8.02
CA ALA A 175 -12.51 4.86 9.24
C ALA A 175 -12.67 6.04 10.22
N VAL A 176 -11.63 6.88 10.37
CA VAL A 176 -11.66 8.09 11.22
C VAL A 176 -12.52 9.16 10.55
N GLN A 177 -12.42 9.31 9.22
CA GLN A 177 -13.24 10.25 8.46
C GLN A 177 -14.74 9.92 8.58
N GLU A 178 -15.14 8.64 8.57
CA GLU A 178 -16.59 8.30 8.71
C GLU A 178 -17.16 8.71 10.08
N GLU A 179 -16.38 8.52 11.13
CA GLU A 179 -16.75 8.94 12.49
C GLU A 179 -16.79 10.48 12.60
N MET A 180 -15.89 11.18 11.90
CA MET A 180 -15.90 12.63 11.82
C MET A 180 -17.10 13.16 11.02
N ASP A 181 -17.48 12.50 9.94
CA ASP A 181 -18.63 12.88 9.12
C ASP A 181 -19.93 12.75 9.92
N ILE A 182 -20.12 11.64 10.65
CA ILE A 182 -21.33 11.44 11.45
C ILE A 182 -21.41 12.42 12.63
N ILE A 183 -20.29 12.74 13.29
CA ILE A 183 -20.25 13.79 14.32
C ILE A 183 -20.63 15.16 13.73
N SER A 184 -20.12 15.48 12.54
CA SER A 184 -20.41 16.74 11.86
C SER A 184 -21.86 16.82 11.38
N SER A 185 -22.50 15.67 11.13
CA SER A 185 -23.93 15.63 10.79
C SER A 185 -24.84 16.07 11.95
N LEU A 186 -24.44 15.87 13.21
CA LEU A 186 -25.28 16.18 14.37
C LEU A 186 -25.53 17.68 14.54
N SER A 187 -24.53 18.52 14.27
CA SER A 187 -24.69 19.99 14.34
C SER A 187 -25.64 20.50 13.26
N VAL A 188 -25.64 19.85 12.09
CA VAL A 188 -26.59 20.15 11.02
C VAL A 188 -27.99 19.66 11.39
N LEU A 189 -28.14 18.49 12.01
CA LEU A 189 -29.43 17.99 12.51
C LEU A 189 -30.05 18.90 13.59
N GLU A 190 -29.22 19.46 14.48
CA GLU A 190 -29.67 20.41 15.49
C GLU A 190 -30.26 21.68 14.84
N SER A 191 -29.67 22.16 13.74
CA SER A 191 -30.18 23.34 13.02
C SER A 191 -31.60 23.15 12.47
N PHE A 192 -32.00 21.91 12.20
CA PHE A 192 -33.36 21.53 11.80
C PHE A 192 -34.28 21.15 12.98
N ASN A 193 -33.75 21.19 14.20
CA ASN A 193 -34.45 20.88 15.46
C ASN A 193 -35.07 19.47 15.46
N VAL A 194 -34.35 18.49 14.91
CA VAL A 194 -34.81 17.11 14.80
C VAL A 194 -34.60 16.37 16.11
N ASN A 195 -35.67 15.78 16.64
CA ASN A 195 -35.62 15.00 17.88
C ASN A 195 -35.12 13.56 17.61
N ILE A 196 -33.80 13.38 17.54
CA ILE A 196 -33.14 12.08 17.35
C ILE A 196 -31.91 11.97 18.27
N LEU A 197 -31.66 10.77 18.81
CA LEU A 197 -30.46 10.50 19.61
C LEU A 197 -29.24 10.26 18.70
N PRO A 198 -28.03 10.71 19.08
CA PRO A 198 -26.80 10.40 18.32
C PRO A 198 -26.65 8.91 17.98
N LEU A 199 -26.86 8.01 18.96
CA LEU A 199 -26.81 6.56 18.75
C LEU A 199 -27.84 6.08 17.71
N GLN A 200 -29.03 6.69 17.66
CA GLN A 200 -30.02 6.35 16.65
C GLN A 200 -29.56 6.77 15.26
N VAL A 201 -28.92 7.93 15.09
CA VAL A 201 -28.34 8.36 13.81
C VAL A 201 -27.33 7.32 13.31
N ARG A 202 -26.46 6.82 14.18
CA ARG A 202 -25.45 5.79 13.86
C ARG A 202 -26.04 4.46 13.43
N LEU A 203 -27.09 3.99 14.11
CA LEU A 203 -27.69 2.68 13.88
C LEU A 203 -28.73 2.64 12.73
N ARG A 204 -29.05 3.80 12.12
CA ARG A 204 -30.03 3.88 11.03
C ARG A 204 -29.47 3.29 9.74
N VAL A 205 -30.13 2.23 9.26
CA VAL A 205 -29.82 1.55 7.99
C VAL A 205 -30.20 2.43 6.80
N GLU A 206 -31.42 2.99 6.80
CA GLU A 206 -31.89 3.90 5.75
C GLU A 206 -31.64 5.36 6.17
N ARG A 207 -30.45 5.88 5.87
CA ARG A 207 -30.03 7.22 6.30
C ARG A 207 -30.82 8.35 5.61
N LEU A 208 -31.46 8.08 4.47
CA LEU A 208 -32.35 9.03 3.78
C LEU A 208 -33.57 9.41 4.64
N SER A 209 -34.11 8.48 5.43
CA SER A 209 -35.26 8.72 6.32
C SER A 209 -35.00 9.85 7.34
N ILE A 210 -33.74 10.11 7.69
CA ILE A 210 -33.35 11.21 8.58
C ILE A 210 -33.57 12.57 7.89
N ILE A 211 -33.30 12.66 6.59
CA ILE A 211 -33.52 13.87 5.78
C ILE A 211 -35.03 14.12 5.62
N GLU A 212 -35.81 13.07 5.39
CA GLU A 212 -37.28 13.15 5.36
C GLU A 212 -37.85 13.65 6.70
N GLN A 213 -37.24 13.22 7.82
CA GLN A 213 -37.58 13.71 9.15
C GLN A 213 -37.25 15.20 9.31
N CYS A 214 -36.12 15.69 8.79
CA CYS A 214 -35.80 17.13 8.76
C CYS A 214 -36.86 17.93 7.98
N ILE A 215 -37.27 17.44 6.80
CA ILE A 215 -38.23 18.12 5.93
C ILE A 215 -39.64 18.14 6.53
N SER A 216 -40.05 17.05 7.20
CA SER A 216 -41.37 16.95 7.82
C SER A 216 -41.48 17.74 9.13
N GLN A 217 -40.41 17.83 9.92
CA GLN A 217 -40.42 18.52 11.23
C GLN A 217 -40.12 20.02 11.10
N CYS A 218 -39.33 20.45 10.12
CA CYS A 218 -39.02 21.86 9.88
C CYS A 218 -39.67 22.35 8.59
N SER A 219 -40.74 23.14 8.73
CA SER A 219 -41.50 23.67 7.60
C SER A 219 -40.71 24.62 6.69
N LYS A 220 -39.51 25.06 7.08
CA LYS A 220 -38.60 25.88 6.26
C LYS A 220 -37.41 25.10 5.70
N ALA A 221 -37.25 23.82 6.05
CA ALA A 221 -36.09 23.02 5.64
C ALA A 221 -35.92 22.96 4.12
N TYR A 222 -37.02 22.92 3.37
CA TYR A 222 -36.99 22.93 1.89
C TYR A 222 -36.31 24.18 1.30
N THR A 223 -36.21 25.29 2.04
CA THR A 223 -35.51 26.51 1.60
C THR A 223 -34.01 26.46 1.83
N GLN A 224 -33.53 25.49 2.62
CA GLN A 224 -32.13 25.31 3.01
C GLN A 224 -31.53 24.07 2.30
N SER A 225 -31.71 23.98 0.99
CA SER A 225 -31.32 22.81 0.19
C SER A 225 -29.82 22.49 0.29
N ALA A 226 -28.95 23.50 0.31
CA ALA A 226 -27.51 23.30 0.50
C ALA A 226 -27.20 22.59 1.83
N LEU A 227 -27.85 23.01 2.91
CA LEU A 227 -27.65 22.43 4.24
C LEU A 227 -28.20 21.00 4.35
N LEU A 228 -29.30 20.69 3.64
CA LEU A 228 -29.82 19.31 3.53
C LEU A 228 -28.92 18.40 2.69
N LEU A 229 -28.30 18.93 1.63
CA LEU A 229 -27.34 18.17 0.80
C LEU A 229 -26.03 17.93 1.55
N ASP A 230 -25.54 18.94 2.28
CA ASP A 230 -24.40 18.80 3.17
C ASP A 230 -24.69 17.73 4.23
N LEU A 231 -25.87 17.76 4.86
CA LEU A 231 -26.32 16.70 5.78
C LEU A 231 -26.34 15.32 5.11
N ALA A 232 -26.85 15.22 3.88
CA ALA A 232 -26.91 13.97 3.13
C ALA A 232 -25.52 13.38 2.83
N SER A 233 -24.55 14.25 2.52
CA SER A 233 -23.16 13.88 2.28
C SER A 233 -22.47 13.41 3.57
N LEU A 234 -22.67 14.12 4.68
CA LEU A 234 -22.12 13.77 5.99
C LEU A 234 -22.72 12.47 6.55
N LEU A 235 -24.02 12.25 6.32
CA LEU A 235 -24.67 10.97 6.62
C LEU A 235 -24.31 9.89 5.60
N ARG A 236 -23.63 10.21 4.49
CA ARG A 236 -23.27 9.28 3.42
C ARG A 236 -24.49 8.48 2.93
N VAL A 237 -25.61 9.19 2.70
CA VAL A 237 -26.87 8.59 2.18
C VAL A 237 -26.64 7.93 0.82
N ALA A 238 -25.72 8.46 0.03
CA ALA A 238 -25.18 7.78 -1.15
C ALA A 238 -24.10 6.76 -0.74
N GLY A 239 -24.52 5.59 -0.23
CA GLY A 239 -23.69 4.38 -0.33
C GLY A 239 -23.50 3.98 -1.80
N ASN A 240 -22.65 2.98 -2.09
CA ASN A 240 -22.32 2.43 -3.43
C ASN A 240 -23.51 1.90 -4.27
N THR A 241 -24.74 2.29 -3.98
CA THR A 241 -25.97 1.89 -4.64
C THR A 241 -26.56 3.08 -5.41
N HIS A 242 -26.20 3.18 -6.69
CA HIS A 242 -26.83 4.06 -7.68
C HIS A 242 -28.28 3.60 -8.04
N THR A 243 -29.14 3.31 -7.06
CA THR A 243 -30.43 2.63 -7.32
C THR A 243 -31.69 3.43 -6.99
N HIS A 244 -31.61 4.75 -6.77
CA HIS A 244 -32.80 5.58 -6.47
C HIS A 244 -33.16 6.65 -7.52
N LEU A 245 -32.60 6.61 -8.73
CA LEU A 245 -32.99 7.48 -9.85
C LEU A 245 -34.42 7.24 -10.40
N GLY A 246 -35.18 6.29 -9.85
CA GLY A 246 -36.49 5.87 -10.37
C GLY A 246 -37.68 6.74 -9.94
N GLU A 247 -37.55 7.58 -8.91
CA GLU A 247 -38.70 8.29 -8.31
C GLU A 247 -38.74 9.81 -8.60
N GLU A 248 -37.63 10.41 -9.04
CA GLU A 248 -37.51 11.86 -9.29
C GLU A 248 -38.46 12.36 -10.39
N PHE A 249 -38.75 11.54 -11.41
CA PHE A 249 -39.63 11.91 -12.51
C PHE A 249 -41.07 12.17 -12.04
N ASN A 250 -41.54 11.45 -11.01
CA ASN A 250 -42.89 11.58 -10.46
C ASN A 250 -43.06 12.94 -9.77
N LEU A 251 -42.04 13.41 -9.07
CA LEU A 251 -42.05 14.72 -8.39
C LEU A 251 -42.07 15.86 -9.41
N CYS A 252 -41.21 15.80 -10.42
CA CYS A 252 -41.20 16.77 -11.53
C CYS A 252 -42.52 16.73 -12.33
N SER A 253 -43.16 15.56 -12.42
CA SER A 253 -44.43 15.38 -13.13
C SER A 253 -45.54 16.10 -12.37
N LEU A 254 -45.58 15.90 -11.05
CA LEU A 254 -46.56 16.51 -10.16
C LEU A 254 -46.41 18.04 -10.13
N LEU A 255 -45.17 18.55 -10.03
CA LEU A 255 -44.89 19.99 -10.04
C LEU A 255 -45.16 20.64 -11.41
N GLY A 256 -44.83 19.96 -12.51
CA GLY A 256 -45.10 20.43 -13.86
C GLY A 256 -46.60 20.50 -14.18
N GLN A 257 -47.39 19.57 -13.64
CA GLN A 257 -48.85 19.52 -13.77
C GLN A 257 -49.58 20.45 -12.78
N CYS A 258 -48.91 20.96 -11.76
CA CYS A 258 -49.53 21.81 -10.74
C CYS A 258 -49.91 23.19 -11.29
N GLU A 259 -51.21 23.47 -11.39
CA GLU A 259 -51.72 24.78 -11.84
C GLU A 259 -51.35 25.93 -10.90
N GLY A 260 -51.11 25.65 -9.61
CA GLY A 260 -50.71 26.64 -8.61
C GLY A 260 -49.25 27.10 -8.72
N TYR A 261 -48.42 26.42 -9.54
CA TYR A 261 -47.05 26.85 -9.80
C TYR A 261 -47.05 27.84 -10.98
N MET A 262 -46.90 29.13 -10.67
CA MET A 262 -47.17 30.22 -11.63
C MET A 262 -46.11 30.37 -12.73
N ASP A 263 -44.92 29.81 -12.55
CA ASP A 263 -43.85 29.87 -13.56
C ASP A 263 -44.08 28.80 -14.65
N LEU A 264 -44.72 29.23 -15.75
CA LEU A 264 -45.01 28.36 -16.89
C LEU A 264 -43.75 27.82 -17.56
N ARG A 265 -42.63 28.55 -17.53
CA ARG A 265 -41.36 28.12 -18.12
C ARG A 265 -40.72 27.02 -17.29
N ALA A 266 -40.70 27.20 -15.96
CA ALA A 266 -40.22 26.15 -15.05
C ALA A 266 -41.10 24.90 -15.12
N ARG A 267 -42.44 25.03 -15.25
CA ARG A 267 -43.33 23.89 -15.48
C ARG A 267 -43.04 23.16 -16.78
N GLN A 268 -42.71 23.89 -17.85
CA GLN A 268 -42.36 23.30 -19.14
C GLN A 268 -41.06 22.49 -19.05
N GLU A 269 -40.06 23.01 -18.32
CA GLU A 269 -38.79 22.31 -18.08
C GLU A 269 -38.96 21.08 -17.18
N LEU A 270 -39.80 21.17 -16.14
CA LEU A 270 -40.12 20.04 -15.26
C LEU A 270 -40.89 18.92 -15.98
N LEU A 271 -41.88 19.24 -16.82
CA LEU A 271 -42.59 18.25 -17.64
C LEU A 271 -41.67 17.63 -18.70
N ALA A 272 -40.76 18.41 -19.28
CA ALA A 272 -39.75 17.89 -20.20
C ALA A 272 -38.81 16.89 -19.49
N PHE A 273 -38.37 17.18 -18.25
CA PHE A 273 -37.58 16.26 -17.43
C PHE A 273 -38.37 14.99 -17.03
N SER A 274 -39.65 15.11 -16.72
CA SER A 274 -40.48 13.92 -16.45
C SER A 274 -40.66 13.05 -17.68
N LEU A 275 -40.82 13.64 -18.87
CA LEU A 275 -40.92 12.89 -20.14
C LEU A 275 -39.63 12.13 -20.48
N THR A 276 -38.47 12.59 -20.00
CA THR A 276 -37.18 11.92 -20.23
C THR A 276 -36.91 10.74 -19.29
N HIS A 277 -37.52 10.72 -18.10
CA HIS A 277 -37.25 9.72 -17.05
C HIS A 277 -38.46 8.89 -16.61
N CYS A 278 -39.63 9.07 -17.24
CA CYS A 278 -40.85 8.33 -16.88
C CYS A 278 -40.93 6.90 -17.48
N PRO A 279 -41.61 5.95 -16.80
CA PRO A 279 -41.91 4.63 -17.35
C PRO A 279 -42.96 4.73 -18.48
N PRO A 280 -43.05 3.72 -19.38
CA PRO A 280 -43.86 3.80 -20.60
C PRO A 280 -45.34 4.13 -20.39
N ALA A 281 -45.91 3.73 -19.25
CA ALA A 281 -47.32 3.99 -18.91
C ALA A 281 -47.64 5.48 -18.66
N SER A 282 -46.64 6.28 -18.26
CA SER A 282 -46.83 7.68 -17.87
C SER A 282 -46.54 8.67 -19.02
N ILE A 283 -46.01 8.20 -20.16
CA ILE A 283 -45.66 9.05 -21.32
C ILE A 283 -46.88 9.74 -21.91
N HIS A 284 -48.00 9.01 -22.08
CA HIS A 284 -49.19 9.56 -22.71
C HIS A 284 -49.86 10.68 -21.86
N PRO A 285 -50.08 10.49 -20.54
CA PRO A 285 -50.52 11.57 -19.66
C PRO A 285 -49.59 12.79 -19.64
N LEU A 286 -48.27 12.57 -19.64
CA LEU A 286 -47.26 13.64 -19.60
C LEU A 286 -47.18 14.44 -20.91
N LEU A 287 -47.32 13.79 -22.07
CA LEU A 287 -47.37 14.47 -23.37
C LEU A 287 -48.64 15.31 -23.51
N ALA A 288 -49.78 14.84 -22.98
CA ALA A 288 -51.01 15.62 -22.92
C ALA A 288 -50.83 16.87 -22.05
N ALA A 289 -50.30 16.72 -20.83
CA ALA A 289 -50.02 17.84 -19.93
C ALA A 289 -49.03 18.86 -20.54
N SER A 290 -48.02 18.39 -21.27
CA SER A 290 -47.03 19.25 -21.96
C SER A 290 -47.66 20.02 -23.14
N SER A 291 -48.54 19.37 -23.91
CA SER A 291 -49.31 20.00 -24.98
C SER A 291 -50.29 21.06 -24.45
N ASP A 292 -50.95 20.77 -23.34
CA ASP A 292 -51.88 21.71 -22.69
C ASP A 292 -51.13 22.94 -22.15
N LEU A 293 -49.96 22.73 -21.53
CA LEU A 293 -49.09 23.83 -21.07
C LEU A 293 -48.54 24.67 -22.23
N GLN A 294 -48.11 24.06 -23.34
CA GLN A 294 -47.69 24.79 -24.54
C GLN A 294 -48.82 25.66 -25.10
N THR A 295 -50.04 25.12 -25.07
CA THR A 295 -51.24 25.85 -25.48
C THR A 295 -51.49 27.05 -24.55
N GLN A 296 -51.35 26.87 -23.23
CA GLN A 296 -51.46 27.95 -22.23
C GLN A 296 -50.41 29.06 -22.41
N VAL A 297 -49.15 28.70 -22.70
CA VAL A 297 -48.06 29.64 -23.00
C VAL A 297 -48.32 30.42 -24.29
N LEU A 298 -48.79 29.73 -25.35
CA LEU A 298 -49.18 30.37 -26.62
C LEU A 298 -50.35 31.33 -26.42
N TYR A 299 -51.37 30.97 -25.64
CA TYR A 299 -52.49 31.86 -25.34
C TYR A 299 -52.04 33.09 -24.52
N GLN A 300 -51.14 32.95 -23.55
CA GLN A 300 -50.58 34.12 -22.84
C GLN A 300 -49.77 35.02 -23.75
N ALA A 301 -48.92 34.46 -24.62
CA ALA A 301 -48.11 35.23 -25.57
C ALA A 301 -48.94 35.97 -26.62
N VAL A 302 -50.06 35.37 -27.06
CA VAL A 302 -50.99 35.98 -28.03
C VAL A 302 -51.92 37.00 -27.37
N ASN A 303 -52.41 36.76 -26.15
CA ASN A 303 -53.21 37.74 -25.41
C ASN A 303 -52.40 38.99 -25.02
N TYR A 304 -51.09 38.84 -24.71
CA TYR A 304 -50.21 39.99 -24.45
C TYR A 304 -49.95 40.86 -25.68
N GLN A 305 -50.16 40.34 -26.89
CA GLN A 305 -50.00 41.09 -28.16
C GLN A 305 -51.28 41.81 -28.61
N MET A 306 -52.40 41.62 -27.91
CA MET A 306 -53.73 42.08 -28.35
C MET A 306 -54.30 43.28 -27.56
N ASP A 307 -53.63 43.78 -26.50
CA ASP A 307 -54.07 44.97 -25.75
C ASP A 307 -53.04 46.12 -25.85
N PRO A 308 -53.38 47.24 -26.54
CA PRO A 308 -52.58 48.47 -26.51
C PRO A 308 -53.29 49.56 -25.68
N LEU A 309 -52.74 49.90 -24.51
CA LEU A 309 -53.03 51.19 -23.85
C LEU A 309 -51.76 51.72 -23.14
N GLU A 310 -51.18 52.78 -23.68
CA GLU A 310 -50.28 53.72 -23.00
C GLU A 310 -51.10 54.70 -22.09
N PRO A 311 -50.50 55.71 -21.43
CA PRO A 311 -49.49 55.68 -20.34
C PRO A 311 -49.90 56.61 -19.16
N GLU A 312 -49.41 56.40 -17.92
CA GLU A 312 -49.22 57.53 -16.99
C GLU A 312 -47.98 57.36 -16.10
N CYS A 313 -47.19 58.44 -16.10
CA CYS A 313 -45.93 58.72 -15.43
C CYS A 313 -46.05 58.75 -13.89
N PHE A 314 -44.94 58.54 -13.15
CA PHE A 314 -44.37 59.51 -12.17
C PHE A 314 -43.21 58.88 -11.32
N TRP A 315 -41.98 59.45 -11.47
CA TRP A 315 -40.79 59.65 -10.58
C TRP A 315 -40.37 58.59 -9.53
N ASP A 316 -39.13 58.44 -9.06
CA ASP A 316 -37.83 59.14 -9.18
C ASP A 316 -36.78 58.14 -8.62
N GLU A 317 -35.68 57.87 -9.32
CA GLU A 317 -34.30 58.33 -9.05
C GLU A 317 -33.80 58.35 -7.60
N THR A 318 -32.75 57.54 -7.33
CA THR A 318 -31.38 57.94 -6.88
C THR A 318 -30.62 56.66 -6.37
N VAL A 319 -29.32 56.39 -6.54
CA VAL A 319 -28.16 57.01 -7.24
C VAL A 319 -26.95 56.02 -7.24
N GLN A 320 -26.30 55.89 -8.42
CA GLN A 320 -24.84 55.76 -8.76
C GLN A 320 -23.99 54.57 -8.22
N SER A 321 -22.99 53.99 -8.92
CA SER A 321 -22.09 54.35 -10.05
C SER A 321 -21.56 53.04 -10.71
N ALA A 322 -20.96 52.91 -11.91
CA ALA A 322 -20.24 53.78 -12.86
C ALA A 322 -20.27 53.17 -14.29
N GLY A 323 -20.07 53.98 -15.35
CA GLY A 323 -20.25 53.63 -16.78
C GLY A 323 -18.99 53.27 -17.63
N PRO A 324 -18.94 53.60 -18.95
CA PRO A 324 -19.11 52.70 -20.14
C PRO A 324 -17.90 52.79 -21.15
N PRO A 325 -17.82 52.26 -22.43
CA PRO A 325 -18.81 52.31 -23.56
C PRO A 325 -18.86 51.20 -24.67
N SER A 326 -20.02 51.16 -25.37
CA SER A 326 -20.33 50.86 -26.83
C SER A 326 -19.93 49.51 -27.48
N SER A 327 -20.73 48.77 -28.29
CA SER A 327 -21.81 49.12 -29.25
C SER A 327 -22.68 47.90 -29.71
N VAL A 328 -24.01 48.11 -29.74
CA VAL A 328 -25.11 47.65 -30.65
C VAL A 328 -25.11 46.26 -31.34
N SER A 329 -26.14 45.42 -31.05
CA SER A 329 -27.22 44.89 -31.96
C SER A 329 -28.04 43.75 -31.28
N PRO A 330 -29.16 43.24 -31.85
CA PRO A 330 -30.56 43.51 -31.47
C PRO A 330 -31.23 42.42 -30.60
N LEU A 331 -32.31 42.81 -29.90
CA LEU A 331 -33.24 41.91 -29.23
C LEU A 331 -33.90 40.92 -30.21
N GLY A 332 -33.52 39.65 -30.12
CA GLY A 332 -34.10 38.57 -30.94
C GLY A 332 -33.41 37.22 -30.76
N GLY A 333 -33.14 36.79 -29.52
CA GLY A 333 -32.38 35.56 -29.25
C GLY A 333 -32.99 34.58 -28.24
N ALA A 334 -33.87 35.04 -27.35
CA ALA A 334 -34.23 34.24 -26.17
C ALA A 334 -35.09 32.98 -26.47
N ALA A 335 -35.92 32.98 -27.53
CA ALA A 335 -36.77 31.83 -27.87
C ALA A 335 -36.04 30.76 -28.70
N GLY A 336 -35.08 31.16 -29.54
CA GLY A 336 -34.27 30.25 -30.36
C GLY A 336 -33.21 29.49 -29.55
N ASP A 337 -32.58 30.15 -28.58
CA ASP A 337 -31.59 29.53 -27.71
C ASP A 337 -32.22 28.53 -26.72
N LEU A 338 -33.47 28.79 -26.31
CA LEU A 338 -34.29 27.87 -25.52
C LEU A 338 -34.64 26.61 -26.30
N LEU A 339 -35.11 26.76 -27.54
CA LEU A 339 -35.40 25.64 -28.46
C LEU A 339 -34.14 24.83 -28.76
N HIS A 340 -32.99 25.47 -28.96
CA HIS A 340 -31.73 24.76 -29.18
C HIS A 340 -31.24 23.99 -27.94
N ARG A 341 -31.39 24.52 -26.73
CA ARG A 341 -31.03 23.81 -25.48
C ARG A 341 -31.97 22.65 -25.16
N THR A 342 -33.28 22.85 -25.29
CA THR A 342 -34.26 21.77 -25.07
C THR A 342 -34.14 20.69 -26.14
N THR A 343 -34.04 21.06 -27.42
CA THR A 343 -33.90 20.08 -28.52
C THR A 343 -32.60 19.29 -28.44
N ASN A 344 -31.46 19.92 -28.11
CA ASN A 344 -30.20 19.19 -27.94
C ASN A 344 -30.21 18.26 -26.70
N ARG A 345 -30.86 18.66 -25.60
CA ARG A 345 -30.98 17.81 -24.40
C ARG A 345 -31.98 16.67 -24.60
N THR A 346 -33.08 16.91 -25.32
CA THR A 346 -34.03 15.87 -25.75
C THR A 346 -33.38 14.88 -26.72
N ILE A 347 -32.49 15.34 -27.61
CA ILE A 347 -31.71 14.48 -28.53
C ILE A 347 -30.67 13.63 -27.77
N GLU A 348 -30.00 14.18 -26.74
CA GLU A 348 -29.09 13.42 -25.87
C GLU A 348 -29.83 12.30 -25.08
N VAL A 349 -31.08 12.52 -24.69
CA VAL A 349 -31.92 11.51 -24.01
C VAL A 349 -32.53 10.50 -25.00
N LEU A 350 -32.90 10.92 -26.21
CA LEU A 350 -33.38 10.02 -27.27
C LEU A 350 -32.32 9.00 -27.71
N ALA A 351 -31.03 9.31 -27.49
CA ALA A 351 -29.93 8.39 -27.71
C ALA A 351 -29.77 7.31 -26.62
N SER A 352 -30.35 7.49 -25.42
CA SER A 352 -30.13 6.61 -24.25
C SER A 352 -31.31 5.70 -23.87
N THR A 353 -32.49 5.82 -24.50
CA THR A 353 -33.69 5.07 -24.06
C THR A 353 -34.46 4.39 -25.21
N GLY A 354 -34.07 3.16 -25.56
CA GLY A 354 -34.61 2.42 -26.72
C GLY A 354 -36.08 1.99 -26.65
N LEU A 355 -36.68 1.86 -25.45
CA LEU A 355 -38.10 1.52 -25.30
C LEU A 355 -39.02 2.73 -25.53
N THR A 356 -38.57 3.93 -25.16
CA THR A 356 -39.22 5.22 -25.46
C THR A 356 -39.17 5.53 -26.95
N THR A 357 -38.06 5.22 -27.64
CA THR A 357 -37.98 5.35 -29.11
C THR A 357 -39.00 4.44 -29.80
N LYS A 358 -39.22 3.22 -29.29
CA LYS A 358 -40.22 2.29 -29.84
C LYS A 358 -41.65 2.80 -29.63
N ALA A 359 -41.97 3.35 -28.46
CA ALA A 359 -43.29 3.90 -28.13
C ALA A 359 -43.59 5.22 -28.88
N VAL A 360 -42.61 6.12 -29.00
CA VAL A 360 -42.71 7.35 -29.81
C VAL A 360 -42.84 7.00 -31.30
N LEU A 361 -42.07 6.03 -31.81
CA LEU A 361 -42.21 5.58 -33.20
C LEU A 361 -43.53 4.87 -33.46
N THR A 362 -44.10 4.12 -32.51
CA THR A 362 -45.46 3.54 -32.67
C THR A 362 -46.55 4.60 -32.62
N ALA A 363 -46.40 5.65 -31.80
CA ALA A 363 -47.33 6.78 -31.78
C ALA A 363 -47.25 7.66 -33.04
N VAL A 364 -46.04 7.89 -33.58
CA VAL A 364 -45.82 8.71 -34.79
C VAL A 364 -46.09 7.92 -36.09
N SER A 365 -46.06 6.58 -36.04
CA SER A 365 -46.48 5.71 -37.16
C SER A 365 -47.98 5.39 -37.17
N ASP A 366 -48.73 5.82 -36.15
CA ASP A 366 -50.19 5.73 -36.14
C ASP A 366 -50.82 6.80 -37.05
N HIS A 367 -51.55 6.36 -38.07
CA HIS A 367 -52.29 7.23 -38.98
C HIS A 367 -53.37 8.05 -38.25
N SER A 368 -53.85 7.61 -37.09
CA SER A 368 -54.83 8.33 -36.27
C SER A 368 -54.22 9.59 -35.61
N TRP A 369 -52.93 9.53 -35.26
CA TRP A 369 -52.18 10.62 -34.65
C TRP A 369 -52.01 11.80 -35.63
N TRP A 370 -51.55 11.52 -36.85
CA TRP A 370 -51.45 12.52 -37.91
C TRP A 370 -52.82 13.10 -38.29
N LYS A 371 -53.87 12.27 -38.34
CA LYS A 371 -55.23 12.71 -38.65
C LYS A 371 -55.81 13.65 -37.59
N ASN A 372 -55.53 13.42 -36.31
CA ASN A 372 -55.99 14.27 -35.21
C ASN A 372 -55.17 15.58 -35.10
N GLN A 373 -53.85 15.54 -35.30
CA GLN A 373 -53.01 16.74 -35.37
C GLN A 373 -53.31 17.63 -36.58
N LEU A 374 -53.59 17.05 -37.75
CA LEU A 374 -54.00 17.80 -38.95
C LEU A 374 -55.39 18.44 -38.85
N ASN A 375 -56.26 17.97 -37.94
CA ASN A 375 -57.55 18.59 -37.68
C ASN A 375 -57.44 19.90 -36.87
N TYR A 376 -56.41 20.04 -36.03
CA TYR A 376 -56.13 21.27 -35.28
C TYR A 376 -55.44 22.35 -36.13
N LEU A 377 -54.89 22.01 -37.31
CA LEU A 377 -54.17 22.92 -38.21
C LEU A 377 -55.01 23.47 -39.39
N ARG A 378 -56.34 23.28 -39.41
CA ARG A 378 -57.20 23.92 -40.41
C ARG A 378 -57.42 25.40 -40.06
N PRO A 379 -57.13 26.35 -40.96
CA PRO A 379 -57.63 27.72 -40.83
C PRO A 379 -59.15 27.72 -41.06
N LEU A 380 -59.92 28.31 -40.14
CA LEU A 380 -61.33 28.63 -40.33
C LEU A 380 -61.49 29.51 -41.59
N HIS A 381 -62.38 29.11 -42.50
CA HIS A 381 -62.83 29.93 -43.62
C HIS A 381 -63.37 31.27 -43.12
N VAL A 382 -62.70 32.40 -43.43
CA VAL A 382 -63.25 33.73 -43.17
C VAL A 382 -64.09 34.18 -44.36
N ARG A 383 -65.38 34.44 -44.10
CA ARG A 383 -66.31 35.14 -44.99
C ARG A 383 -65.76 36.54 -45.33
N THR A 384 -65.60 36.79 -46.62
CA THR A 384 -65.62 38.07 -47.36
C THR A 384 -65.93 39.36 -46.59
N GLN A 385 -65.09 40.41 -46.76
CA GLN A 385 -65.47 41.64 -47.50
C GLN A 385 -64.31 42.67 -47.66
N ARG A 386 -64.11 43.07 -48.93
CA ARG A 386 -63.72 44.39 -49.48
C ARG A 386 -62.77 45.33 -48.69
N GLY A 387 -61.55 45.47 -49.23
CA GLY A 387 -61.14 46.64 -50.03
C GLY A 387 -60.51 47.83 -49.31
N LEU A 388 -59.22 48.10 -49.61
CA LEU A 388 -58.69 49.41 -49.99
C LEU A 388 -57.26 49.24 -50.55
N TYR A 389 -56.92 50.15 -51.46
CA TYR A 389 -55.92 50.05 -52.52
C TYR A 389 -54.61 50.77 -52.15
N TRP A 390 -53.45 50.16 -52.50
CA TRP A 390 -52.18 50.75 -53.03
C TRP A 390 -51.26 51.62 -52.12
N HIS A 391 -49.92 51.61 -52.21
CA HIS A 391 -48.95 51.31 -53.29
C HIS A 391 -47.58 50.83 -52.76
N GLY A 392 -46.86 49.98 -53.53
CA GLY A 392 -45.41 49.81 -53.40
C GLY A 392 -44.79 48.53 -53.98
N LYS A 393 -44.44 48.56 -55.27
CA LYS A 393 -43.54 47.65 -56.05
C LYS A 393 -44.08 46.30 -56.57
N HIS A 394 -44.47 46.39 -57.83
CA HIS A 394 -44.80 45.39 -58.83
C HIS A 394 -43.52 44.70 -59.35
N GLU A 395 -43.45 43.36 -59.31
CA GLU A 395 -42.83 42.51 -60.37
C GLU A 395 -42.90 40.99 -60.09
N MET A 396 -43.18 40.54 -58.87
CA MET A 396 -43.27 39.09 -58.56
C MET A 396 -44.69 38.50 -58.69
N LEU A 397 -45.72 39.36 -58.79
CA LEU A 397 -47.14 38.96 -58.69
C LEU A 397 -47.83 38.69 -60.04
N THR A 398 -47.15 38.87 -61.17
CA THR A 398 -47.73 38.63 -62.51
C THR A 398 -47.69 37.16 -62.92
N PHE A 399 -46.83 36.33 -62.31
CA PHE A 399 -46.71 34.90 -62.66
C PHE A 399 -47.71 34.01 -61.91
N LEU A 400 -48.17 34.42 -60.72
CA LEU A 400 -49.05 33.60 -59.85
C LEU A 400 -50.55 33.70 -60.18
N LYS A 401 -50.97 34.54 -61.14
CA LYS A 401 -52.39 34.67 -61.53
C LYS A 401 -52.86 33.65 -62.58
N GLN A 402 -52.00 32.77 -63.10
CA GLN A 402 -52.35 31.88 -64.23
C GLN A 402 -52.75 30.44 -63.89
N VAL A 403 -52.84 30.04 -62.62
CA VAL A 403 -53.30 28.67 -62.28
C VAL A 403 -54.57 28.74 -61.43
N LYS A 404 -55.72 28.83 -62.12
CA LYS A 404 -57.04 28.59 -61.54
C LYS A 404 -57.50 27.18 -61.91
N SER A 405 -58.05 26.48 -60.90
CA SER A 405 -58.88 25.26 -60.96
C SER A 405 -58.19 23.88 -60.92
N PRO A 406 -58.86 22.84 -60.35
CA PRO A 406 -58.28 21.96 -59.34
C PRO A 406 -58.07 20.51 -59.82
N GLN A 407 -57.02 19.83 -59.35
CA GLN A 407 -56.99 18.38 -59.09
C GLN A 407 -55.58 17.92 -58.65
N SER A 408 -55.55 16.99 -57.68
CA SER A 408 -54.43 16.14 -57.23
C SER A 408 -53.32 16.75 -56.34
N PHE A 409 -53.29 16.25 -55.10
CA PHE A 409 -52.29 16.48 -54.06
C PHE A 409 -51.08 15.53 -54.30
N SER A 410 -50.02 15.98 -54.99
CA SER A 410 -48.74 15.23 -55.05
C SER A 410 -47.52 16.09 -55.43
N GLY A 411 -47.46 17.35 -54.99
CA GLY A 411 -46.52 18.34 -55.52
C GLY A 411 -45.21 18.57 -54.76
N GLN A 412 -45.06 18.16 -53.50
CA GLN A 412 -43.99 18.72 -52.66
C GLN A 412 -42.60 18.05 -52.80
N PHE A 413 -42.51 16.78 -53.23
CA PHE A 413 -41.21 16.11 -53.45
C PHE A 413 -40.58 16.36 -54.84
N LYS A 414 -41.35 16.88 -55.82
CA LYS A 414 -40.81 17.25 -57.14
C LYS A 414 -39.90 18.49 -57.09
N GLY A 415 -40.04 19.32 -56.05
CA GLY A 415 -39.29 20.57 -55.90
C GLY A 415 -37.83 20.38 -55.51
N LEU A 416 -37.52 19.47 -54.58
CA LEU A 416 -36.19 19.35 -53.95
C LEU A 416 -35.11 18.79 -54.89
N TYR A 417 -35.40 17.75 -55.68
CA TYR A 417 -34.43 17.19 -56.63
C TYR A 417 -34.24 18.09 -57.87
N TRP A 418 -35.30 18.79 -58.32
CA TRP A 418 -35.19 19.78 -59.40
C TRP A 418 -34.50 21.08 -58.96
N HIS A 419 -34.68 21.53 -57.71
CA HIS A 419 -34.00 22.73 -57.18
C HIS A 419 -32.51 22.50 -56.90
N GLY A 420 -32.12 21.32 -56.41
CA GLY A 420 -30.71 21.01 -56.16
C GLY A 420 -29.85 20.95 -57.44
N LYS A 421 -30.40 20.42 -58.55
CA LYS A 421 -29.66 20.29 -59.82
C LYS A 421 -29.66 21.58 -60.67
N HIS A 422 -30.69 22.43 -60.56
CA HIS A 422 -30.75 23.71 -61.29
C HIS A 422 -30.08 24.89 -60.58
N MET A 423 -29.91 24.86 -59.25
CA MET A 423 -29.12 25.88 -58.55
C MET A 423 -27.61 25.82 -58.87
N LEU A 424 -27.13 24.71 -59.45
CA LEU A 424 -25.71 24.51 -59.78
C LEU A 424 -25.39 24.64 -61.28
N THR A 425 -26.35 25.05 -62.11
CA THR A 425 -26.13 25.38 -63.53
C THR A 425 -26.33 26.87 -63.80
N PHE A 426 -25.67 27.72 -63.03
CA PHE A 426 -25.26 29.05 -63.48
C PHE A 426 -23.74 29.02 -63.66
N PRO A 427 -23.19 29.58 -64.75
CA PRO A 427 -21.74 29.65 -64.94
C PRO A 427 -21.20 30.77 -64.05
N VAL A 428 -21.04 30.47 -62.76
CA VAL A 428 -20.20 31.24 -61.86
C VAL A 428 -19.28 30.24 -61.18
N SER A 429 -18.00 30.44 -61.43
CA SER A 429 -16.83 29.78 -60.88
C SER A 429 -16.80 29.81 -59.35
N LEU A 430 -17.58 28.94 -58.71
CA LEU A 430 -17.45 28.56 -57.31
C LEU A 430 -17.68 27.05 -57.20
N SER A 431 -16.60 26.29 -57.37
CA SER A 431 -16.54 24.92 -56.88
C SER A 431 -16.75 24.96 -55.37
N LEU A 432 -17.94 24.64 -54.87
CA LEU A 432 -18.08 24.34 -53.44
C LEU A 432 -17.13 23.18 -53.14
N SER A 433 -16.12 23.44 -52.32
CA SER A 433 -15.10 22.45 -52.02
C SER A 433 -15.74 21.25 -51.30
N LEU A 434 -15.22 20.04 -51.56
CA LEU A 434 -15.61 18.80 -50.88
C LEU A 434 -15.74 18.98 -49.36
N SER A 435 -14.82 19.76 -48.77
CA SER A 435 -14.83 20.12 -47.36
C SER A 435 -16.08 20.89 -46.90
N VAL A 436 -16.63 21.77 -47.73
CA VAL A 436 -17.82 22.56 -47.42
C VAL A 436 -19.07 21.69 -47.46
N LEU A 437 -19.20 20.78 -48.44
CA LEU A 437 -20.33 19.86 -48.50
C LEU A 437 -20.33 18.87 -47.34
N LEU A 438 -19.17 18.33 -46.96
CA LEU A 438 -19.04 17.44 -45.80
C LEU A 438 -19.33 18.17 -44.49
N GLN A 439 -18.88 19.43 -44.34
CA GLN A 439 -19.18 20.25 -43.18
C GLN A 439 -20.68 20.58 -43.09
N LEU A 440 -21.30 20.98 -44.19
CA LEU A 440 -22.74 21.25 -44.25
C LEU A 440 -23.58 19.99 -44.00
N ALA A 441 -23.15 18.84 -44.52
CA ALA A 441 -23.77 17.56 -44.23
C ALA A 441 -23.69 17.22 -42.73
N SER A 442 -22.52 17.41 -42.11
CA SER A 442 -22.29 17.19 -40.67
C SER A 442 -23.10 18.16 -39.79
N ASP A 443 -23.15 19.44 -40.15
CA ASP A 443 -23.87 20.48 -39.39
C ASP A 443 -25.40 20.31 -39.50
N ALA A 444 -25.88 19.85 -40.67
CA ALA A 444 -27.30 19.55 -40.90
C ALA A 444 -27.72 18.22 -40.27
N PHE A 445 -26.81 17.26 -40.09
CA PHE A 445 -27.12 15.90 -39.63
C PHE A 445 -28.00 15.82 -38.37
N PRO A 446 -27.70 16.55 -37.26
CA PRO A 446 -28.51 16.49 -36.03
C PRO A 446 -29.80 17.33 -36.10
N ARG A 447 -29.97 18.21 -37.10
CA ARG A 447 -31.10 19.16 -37.20
C ARG A 447 -32.11 18.77 -38.27
N ASP A 448 -31.63 18.30 -39.42
CA ASP A 448 -32.41 17.89 -40.58
C ASP A 448 -31.63 16.83 -41.39
N MET A 449 -31.95 15.56 -41.12
CA MET A 449 -31.34 14.43 -41.82
C MET A 449 -31.69 14.38 -43.31
N THR A 450 -32.82 14.96 -43.72
CA THR A 450 -33.21 14.99 -45.14
C THR A 450 -32.34 15.96 -45.92
N LEU A 451 -32.03 17.10 -45.32
CA LEU A 451 -31.08 18.07 -45.85
C LEU A 451 -29.65 17.54 -45.82
N SER A 452 -29.25 16.86 -44.74
CA SER A 452 -27.95 16.19 -44.64
C SER A 452 -27.77 15.12 -45.72
N LEU A 453 -28.77 14.25 -45.92
CA LEU A 453 -28.78 13.26 -46.99
C LEU A 453 -28.69 13.92 -48.37
N ALA A 454 -29.36 15.06 -48.59
CA ALA A 454 -29.26 15.80 -49.85
C ALA A 454 -27.84 16.31 -50.11
N TYR A 455 -27.12 16.79 -49.08
CA TYR A 455 -25.71 17.17 -49.20
C TYR A 455 -24.79 15.95 -49.47
N LEU A 456 -25.06 14.81 -48.83
CA LEU A 456 -24.31 13.55 -49.05
C LEU A 456 -24.54 12.96 -50.45
N LEU A 457 -25.75 13.09 -51.01
CA LEU A 457 -26.06 12.68 -52.37
C LEU A 457 -25.47 13.62 -53.43
N ALA A 458 -25.12 14.85 -53.03
CA ALA A 458 -24.47 15.84 -53.89
C ALA A 458 -22.93 15.73 -53.89
N LEU A 459 -22.35 14.76 -53.17
CA LEU A 459 -20.90 14.55 -53.12
C LEU A 459 -20.35 14.11 -54.49
N PRO A 460 -19.15 14.59 -54.89
CA PRO A 460 -18.51 14.18 -56.15
C PRO A 460 -18.13 12.70 -56.18
N GLN A 461 -17.76 12.14 -55.03
CA GLN A 461 -17.40 10.73 -54.84
C GLN A 461 -18.29 10.14 -53.74
N VAL A 462 -19.00 9.04 -54.06
CA VAL A 462 -20.02 8.42 -53.18
C VAL A 462 -19.42 7.94 -51.85
N LEU A 463 -18.19 7.44 -51.88
CA LEU A 463 -17.51 6.90 -50.70
C LEU A 463 -17.04 7.98 -49.71
N ASP A 464 -16.93 9.24 -50.13
CA ASP A 464 -16.56 10.35 -49.22
C ASP A 464 -17.63 10.57 -48.13
N ALA A 465 -18.85 10.06 -48.33
CA ALA A 465 -19.89 10.07 -47.30
C ALA A 465 -19.47 9.38 -46.00
N ASN A 466 -18.53 8.42 -46.05
CA ASN A 466 -17.98 7.78 -44.85
C ASN A 466 -17.30 8.79 -43.91
N ARG A 467 -16.62 9.81 -44.44
CA ARG A 467 -16.01 10.86 -43.61
C ARG A 467 -17.05 11.63 -42.82
N CYS A 468 -18.28 11.73 -43.32
CA CYS A 468 -19.39 12.31 -42.58
C CYS A 468 -19.93 11.31 -41.55
N PHE A 469 -20.24 10.07 -41.96
CA PHE A 469 -20.82 9.05 -41.07
C PHE A 469 -19.90 8.60 -39.93
N GLU A 470 -18.58 8.60 -40.12
CA GLU A 470 -17.58 8.30 -39.08
C GLU A 470 -17.42 9.44 -38.07
N MET A 471 -17.65 10.69 -38.49
CA MET A 471 -17.62 11.86 -37.61
C MET A 471 -18.90 12.01 -36.77
N GLN A 472 -19.99 11.33 -37.15
CA GLN A 472 -21.23 11.32 -36.38
C GLN A 472 -21.22 10.28 -35.26
N SER A 473 -21.97 10.53 -34.18
CA SER A 473 -22.20 9.50 -33.15
C SER A 473 -22.88 8.27 -33.76
N HIS A 474 -22.40 7.06 -33.43
CA HIS A 474 -22.95 5.77 -33.89
C HIS A 474 -24.31 5.46 -33.23
N SER A 475 -25.31 6.30 -33.52
CA SER A 475 -26.70 6.08 -33.15
C SER A 475 -27.37 5.11 -34.13
N ALA A 476 -28.45 4.45 -33.70
CA ALA A 476 -29.23 3.59 -34.58
C ALA A 476 -29.73 4.34 -35.83
N LEU A 477 -30.04 5.63 -35.68
CA LEU A 477 -30.54 6.50 -36.72
C LEU A 477 -29.45 6.84 -37.77
N SER A 478 -28.22 7.10 -37.33
CA SER A 478 -27.10 7.40 -38.22
C SER A 478 -26.64 6.18 -39.01
N LEU A 479 -26.59 5.00 -38.36
CA LEU A 479 -26.29 3.73 -39.03
C LEU A 479 -27.38 3.32 -40.03
N GLN A 480 -28.66 3.55 -39.70
CA GLN A 480 -29.78 3.34 -40.63
C GLN A 480 -29.74 4.29 -41.82
N LEU A 481 -29.37 5.56 -41.61
CA LEU A 481 -29.21 6.53 -42.69
C LEU A 481 -28.03 6.19 -43.61
N ALA A 482 -26.92 5.71 -43.05
CA ALA A 482 -25.78 5.20 -43.82
C ALA A 482 -26.16 3.97 -44.65
N ALA A 483 -26.82 2.98 -44.03
CA ALA A 483 -27.32 1.80 -44.73
C ALA A 483 -28.31 2.18 -45.85
N TYR A 484 -29.18 3.17 -45.60
CA TYR A 484 -30.11 3.70 -46.61
C TYR A 484 -29.37 4.41 -47.75
N TYR A 485 -28.38 5.25 -47.45
CA TYR A 485 -27.56 5.96 -48.43
C TYR A 485 -26.85 4.98 -49.37
N TYR A 486 -26.13 3.99 -48.82
CA TYR A 486 -25.43 2.99 -49.62
C TYR A 486 -26.39 2.08 -50.38
N SER A 487 -27.53 1.71 -49.80
CA SER A 487 -28.58 0.96 -50.53
C SER A 487 -29.14 1.74 -51.72
N LEU A 488 -29.32 3.05 -51.57
CA LEU A 488 -29.82 3.93 -52.63
C LEU A 488 -28.79 4.13 -53.75
N GLN A 489 -27.50 4.21 -53.39
CA GLN A 489 -26.41 4.32 -54.36
C GLN A 489 -26.19 3.02 -55.12
N ILE A 490 -26.12 1.88 -54.43
CA ILE A 490 -26.05 0.55 -55.05
C ILE A 490 -27.22 0.38 -56.02
N TYR A 491 -28.44 0.70 -55.60
CA TYR A 491 -29.60 0.62 -56.46
C TYR A 491 -29.47 1.51 -57.72
N ASN A 492 -28.99 2.75 -57.58
CA ASN A 492 -28.79 3.69 -58.68
C ASN A 492 -27.74 3.20 -59.69
N HIS A 493 -26.70 2.48 -59.23
CA HIS A 493 -25.70 1.86 -60.08
C HIS A 493 -26.22 0.59 -60.80
N LEU A 494 -27.11 -0.16 -60.18
CA LEU A 494 -27.67 -1.40 -60.73
C LEU A 494 -28.78 -1.17 -61.77
N VAL A 495 -29.49 -0.04 -61.72
CA VAL A 495 -30.50 0.32 -62.73
C VAL A 495 -30.45 1.82 -63.09
N PRO A 496 -29.88 2.19 -64.26
CA PRO A 496 -29.88 3.58 -64.71
C PRO A 496 -31.19 3.90 -65.45
N CYS A 497 -32.24 4.28 -64.72
CA CYS A 497 -33.51 4.69 -65.35
C CYS A 497 -34.00 6.06 -64.89
N LEU A 498 -33.31 7.11 -65.32
CA LEU A 498 -33.89 8.45 -65.49
C LEU A 498 -34.39 8.61 -66.93
N LYS A 499 -35.49 7.93 -67.27
CA LYS A 499 -36.34 8.33 -68.40
C LYS A 499 -37.73 8.69 -67.89
N ALA A 500 -37.95 10.00 -67.81
CA ALA A 500 -39.24 10.71 -67.83
C ALA A 500 -40.47 9.98 -67.27
N ASN A 501 -40.44 9.63 -65.98
CA ASN A 501 -41.55 9.70 -65.01
C ASN A 501 -41.03 9.14 -63.67
N THR A 502 -41.49 9.70 -62.55
CA THR A 502 -41.01 9.37 -61.20
C THR A 502 -41.03 7.86 -60.94
N HIS A 503 -39.85 7.25 -60.82
CA HIS A 503 -39.70 5.82 -60.52
C HIS A 503 -40.36 5.49 -59.17
N THR A 504 -40.93 4.28 -59.05
CA THR A 504 -41.63 3.77 -57.85
C THR A 504 -40.77 3.70 -56.58
N LEU A 505 -39.46 3.93 -56.68
CA LEU A 505 -38.50 3.83 -55.56
C LEU A 505 -38.59 4.98 -54.58
N TYR A 506 -38.84 6.20 -55.05
CA TYR A 506 -39.07 7.35 -54.18
C TYR A 506 -40.40 7.24 -53.40
N ARG A 507 -41.14 6.13 -53.59
CA ARG A 507 -42.34 5.76 -52.85
C ARG A 507 -42.14 4.51 -51.97
N ALA A 508 -40.98 3.85 -52.04
CA ALA A 508 -40.67 2.70 -51.20
C ALA A 508 -40.26 3.17 -49.80
N ASP A 509 -40.68 2.42 -48.78
CA ASP A 509 -40.22 2.68 -47.41
C ASP A 509 -38.70 2.45 -47.32
N PRO A 510 -37.94 3.35 -46.66
CA PRO A 510 -36.48 3.20 -46.52
C PRO A 510 -36.02 1.84 -45.97
N LYS A 511 -36.78 1.22 -45.06
CA LYS A 511 -36.44 -0.10 -44.51
C LYS A 511 -36.63 -1.20 -45.55
N GLU A 512 -37.66 -1.09 -46.37
CA GLU A 512 -37.94 -2.06 -47.43
C GLU A 512 -36.90 -1.97 -48.55
N LEU A 513 -36.39 -0.77 -48.86
CA LEU A 513 -35.28 -0.60 -49.81
C LEU A 513 -33.99 -1.24 -49.30
N ILE A 514 -33.60 -0.98 -48.05
CA ILE A 514 -32.42 -1.61 -47.44
C ILE A 514 -32.57 -3.14 -47.47
N ARG A 515 -33.75 -3.66 -47.11
CA ARG A 515 -34.03 -5.11 -47.09
C ARG A 515 -33.90 -5.74 -48.47
N LEU A 516 -34.51 -5.13 -49.49
CA LEU A 516 -34.50 -5.65 -50.88
C LEU A 516 -33.09 -5.62 -51.48
N VAL A 517 -32.34 -4.53 -51.29
CA VAL A 517 -30.97 -4.39 -51.78
C VAL A 517 -30.04 -5.36 -51.06
N THR A 518 -30.12 -5.46 -49.72
CA THR A 518 -29.33 -6.43 -48.94
C THR A 518 -29.60 -7.86 -49.39
N GLN A 519 -30.87 -8.25 -49.59
CA GLN A 519 -31.23 -9.59 -50.05
C GLN A 519 -30.68 -9.89 -51.46
N HIS A 520 -30.74 -8.92 -52.38
CA HIS A 520 -30.24 -9.07 -53.74
C HIS A 520 -28.71 -9.21 -53.78
N VAL A 521 -28.01 -8.39 -53.00
CA VAL A 521 -26.55 -8.41 -52.85
C VAL A 521 -26.06 -9.71 -52.22
N THR A 522 -26.76 -10.26 -51.23
CA THR A 522 -26.40 -11.55 -50.62
C THR A 522 -26.67 -12.76 -51.51
N ALA A 523 -27.54 -12.62 -52.52
CA ALA A 523 -27.95 -13.73 -53.39
C ALA A 523 -27.12 -13.84 -54.68
N HIS A 524 -26.31 -12.84 -55.03
CA HIS A 524 -25.52 -12.77 -56.27
C HIS A 524 -24.06 -12.40 -55.93
N SER A 525 -23.10 -13.03 -56.60
CA SER A 525 -21.67 -13.00 -56.20
C SER A 525 -20.74 -12.29 -57.18
N ASP A 526 -21.24 -11.82 -58.33
CA ASP A 526 -20.43 -11.19 -59.38
C ASP A 526 -20.84 -9.71 -59.55
N TRP A 527 -20.06 -8.77 -58.97
CA TRP A 527 -20.34 -7.34 -59.01
C TRP A 527 -19.20 -6.53 -59.66
N PRO A 528 -19.49 -5.41 -60.36
CA PRO A 528 -18.45 -4.46 -60.78
C PRO A 528 -17.71 -3.88 -59.56
N ALA A 529 -16.40 -3.62 -59.67
CA ALA A 529 -15.56 -3.14 -58.56
C ALA A 529 -16.14 -1.92 -57.82
N ASP A 530 -16.69 -0.95 -58.57
CA ASP A 530 -17.31 0.26 -58.00
C ASP A 530 -18.55 -0.05 -57.13
N VAL A 531 -19.29 -1.12 -57.45
CA VAL A 531 -20.48 -1.56 -56.70
C VAL A 531 -20.08 -2.50 -55.56
N GLU A 532 -19.06 -3.33 -55.77
CA GLU A 532 -18.50 -4.22 -54.74
C GLU A 532 -17.98 -3.44 -53.53
N GLU A 533 -17.32 -2.29 -53.76
CA GLU A 533 -16.87 -1.41 -52.68
C GLU A 533 -18.05 -0.80 -51.90
N LEU A 534 -19.13 -0.41 -52.59
CA LEU A 534 -20.36 0.08 -51.94
C LEU A 534 -21.09 -1.02 -51.17
N ILE A 535 -21.08 -2.25 -51.68
CA ILE A 535 -21.62 -3.44 -51.02
C ILE A 535 -20.86 -3.72 -49.73
N GLY A 536 -19.52 -3.61 -49.75
CA GLY A 536 -18.69 -3.73 -48.56
C GLY A 536 -19.07 -2.70 -47.48
N GLN A 537 -19.30 -1.45 -47.87
CA GLN A 537 -19.75 -0.42 -46.93
C GLN A 537 -21.16 -0.70 -46.38
N LEU A 538 -22.11 -1.14 -47.23
CA LEU A 538 -23.45 -1.52 -46.79
C LEU A 538 -23.41 -2.67 -45.76
N GLN A 539 -22.57 -3.68 -45.98
CA GLN A 539 -22.38 -4.80 -45.05
C GLN A 539 -21.83 -4.32 -43.70
N VAL A 540 -20.79 -3.48 -43.70
CA VAL A 540 -20.21 -2.91 -42.47
C VAL A 540 -21.24 -2.12 -41.65
N TYR A 541 -22.04 -1.26 -42.28
CA TYR A 541 -23.05 -0.47 -41.55
C TYR A 541 -24.22 -1.32 -41.06
N ASN A 542 -24.63 -2.34 -41.82
CA ASN A 542 -25.64 -3.30 -41.38
C ASN A 542 -25.14 -4.15 -40.20
N GLU A 543 -23.89 -4.63 -40.24
CA GLU A 543 -23.27 -5.35 -39.12
C GLU A 543 -23.22 -4.49 -37.86
N ARG A 544 -22.71 -3.24 -37.95
CA ARG A 544 -22.70 -2.29 -36.84
C ARG A 544 -24.09 -2.00 -36.28
N LEU A 545 -25.11 -1.88 -37.15
CA LEU A 545 -26.50 -1.68 -36.73
C LEU A 545 -27.03 -2.90 -35.96
N THR A 546 -26.70 -4.10 -36.42
CA THR A 546 -27.09 -5.32 -35.71
C THR A 546 -26.37 -5.48 -34.38
N ASP A 547 -25.08 -5.16 -34.31
CA ASP A 547 -24.30 -5.19 -33.07
C ASP A 547 -24.84 -4.19 -32.05
N LEU A 548 -25.16 -2.97 -32.48
CA LEU A 548 -25.81 -1.96 -31.65
C LEU A 548 -27.15 -2.49 -31.10
N THR A 549 -27.95 -3.14 -31.95
CA THR A 549 -29.25 -3.69 -31.55
C THR A 549 -29.08 -4.83 -30.54
N GLN A 550 -28.13 -5.74 -30.76
CA GLN A 550 -27.85 -6.83 -29.82
C GLN A 550 -27.32 -6.29 -28.50
N ALA A 551 -26.40 -5.33 -28.53
CA ALA A 551 -25.86 -4.70 -27.33
C ALA A 551 -26.95 -3.98 -26.52
N GLN A 552 -27.92 -3.35 -27.17
CA GLN A 552 -29.09 -2.75 -26.49
C GLN A 552 -30.00 -3.81 -25.85
N VAL A 553 -30.21 -4.96 -26.50
CA VAL A 553 -30.95 -6.09 -25.91
C VAL A 553 -30.20 -6.61 -24.68
N LEU A 554 -28.88 -6.76 -24.76
CA LEU A 554 -28.04 -7.20 -23.64
C LEU A 554 -28.02 -6.20 -22.48
N GLN A 555 -28.02 -4.89 -22.77
CA GLN A 555 -28.17 -3.85 -21.76
C GLN A 555 -29.54 -3.95 -21.04
N GLY A 556 -30.60 -4.25 -21.79
CA GLY A 556 -31.95 -4.48 -21.24
C GLY A 556 -32.06 -5.70 -20.33
N LEU A 557 -31.12 -6.65 -20.38
CA LEU A 557 -31.03 -7.79 -19.46
C LEU A 557 -30.39 -7.42 -18.11
N GLY A 558 -30.02 -6.16 -17.89
CA GLY A 558 -29.50 -5.67 -16.60
C GLY A 558 -28.05 -6.08 -16.31
N ARG A 559 -27.27 -6.46 -17.33
CA ARG A 559 -25.90 -7.02 -17.18
C ARG A 559 -24.76 -6.02 -17.43
N GLY A 560 -25.05 -4.72 -17.48
CA GLY A 560 -23.99 -3.69 -17.51
C GLY A 560 -23.11 -3.67 -18.77
N VAL A 561 -23.68 -4.01 -19.94
CA VAL A 561 -22.93 -4.03 -21.21
C VAL A 561 -22.72 -2.62 -21.76
N ASP A 562 -21.47 -2.27 -22.07
CA ASP A 562 -21.14 -1.04 -22.80
C ASP A 562 -21.48 -1.23 -24.29
N VAL A 563 -22.58 -0.60 -24.71
CA VAL A 563 -23.12 -0.69 -26.07
C VAL A 563 -22.14 -0.19 -27.13
N ARG A 564 -21.35 0.85 -26.81
CA ARG A 564 -20.39 1.42 -27.76
C ARG A 564 -19.22 0.47 -27.92
N ARG A 565 -18.68 -0.03 -26.80
CA ARG A 565 -17.55 -0.95 -26.82
C ARG A 565 -17.89 -2.30 -27.45
N PHE A 566 -19.08 -2.85 -27.19
CA PHE A 566 -19.53 -4.12 -27.79
C PHE A 566 -19.61 -4.06 -29.33
N SER A 567 -19.95 -2.89 -29.88
CA SER A 567 -20.11 -2.70 -31.33
C SER A 567 -18.78 -2.50 -32.06
N SER A 568 -17.71 -2.11 -31.36
CA SER A 568 -16.41 -1.77 -31.96
C SER A 568 -15.26 -2.71 -31.59
N ASP A 569 -15.29 -3.31 -30.39
CA ASP A 569 -14.19 -4.10 -29.83
C ASP A 569 -14.54 -5.60 -29.86
N THR A 570 -13.86 -6.35 -30.74
CA THR A 570 -14.07 -7.79 -30.91
C THR A 570 -13.63 -8.61 -29.69
N HIS A 571 -12.61 -8.15 -28.98
CA HIS A 571 -12.15 -8.81 -27.76
C HIS A 571 -13.15 -8.61 -26.63
N TYR A 572 -13.61 -7.37 -26.42
CA TYR A 572 -14.68 -7.08 -25.45
C TYR A 572 -15.97 -7.83 -25.78
N LYS A 573 -16.32 -7.95 -27.07
CA LYS A 573 -17.46 -8.75 -27.53
C LYS A 573 -17.31 -10.22 -27.12
N LYS A 574 -16.15 -10.84 -27.37
CA LYS A 574 -15.86 -12.22 -26.94
C LYS A 574 -15.98 -12.36 -25.42
N GLN A 575 -15.34 -11.48 -24.65
CA GLN A 575 -15.38 -11.53 -23.19
C GLN A 575 -16.78 -11.30 -22.62
N THR A 576 -17.56 -10.40 -23.22
CA THR A 576 -18.96 -10.16 -22.80
C THR A 576 -19.80 -11.42 -23.04
N ILE A 577 -19.64 -12.08 -24.18
CA ILE A 577 -20.38 -13.31 -24.48
C ILE A 577 -19.98 -14.44 -23.53
N LEU A 578 -18.69 -14.60 -23.23
CA LEU A 578 -18.23 -15.56 -22.22
C LEU A 578 -18.79 -15.24 -20.83
N GLY A 579 -18.80 -13.97 -20.40
CA GLY A 579 -19.43 -13.59 -19.13
C GLY A 579 -20.95 -13.84 -19.10
N LEU A 580 -21.64 -13.81 -20.25
CA LEU A 580 -23.07 -14.16 -20.33
C LEU A 580 -23.31 -15.67 -20.22
N THR A 581 -22.30 -16.52 -20.37
CA THR A 581 -22.44 -17.97 -20.18
C THR A 581 -22.40 -18.37 -18.71
N GLU A 582 -21.93 -17.49 -17.84
CA GLU A 582 -21.96 -17.62 -16.37
C GLU A 582 -23.37 -17.38 -15.82
N THR A 583 -24.31 -18.24 -16.21
CA THR A 583 -25.74 -18.10 -15.87
C THR A 583 -26.40 -19.45 -15.63
N LEU A 584 -27.34 -19.48 -14.69
CA LEU A 584 -28.22 -20.63 -14.47
C LEU A 584 -29.55 -20.51 -15.25
N ASP A 585 -29.80 -19.37 -15.90
CA ASP A 585 -31.02 -19.13 -16.68
C ASP A 585 -30.89 -19.70 -18.11
N ASP A 586 -31.76 -20.66 -18.44
CA ASP A 586 -31.84 -21.31 -19.76
C ASP A 586 -32.14 -20.36 -20.92
N SER A 587 -32.84 -19.26 -20.67
CA SER A 587 -33.10 -18.24 -21.68
C SER A 587 -31.82 -17.49 -22.05
N VAL A 588 -31.05 -17.07 -21.04
CA VAL A 588 -29.78 -16.37 -21.22
C VAL A 588 -28.74 -17.30 -21.83
N TRP A 589 -28.66 -18.55 -21.36
CA TRP A 589 -27.78 -19.58 -21.94
C TRP A 589 -27.97 -19.72 -23.46
N ARG A 590 -29.23 -19.84 -23.93
CA ARG A 590 -29.54 -19.94 -25.36
C ARG A 590 -29.17 -18.69 -26.13
N ILE A 591 -29.33 -17.50 -25.53
CA ILE A 591 -28.91 -16.24 -26.13
C ILE A 591 -27.38 -16.23 -26.30
N SER A 592 -26.63 -16.59 -25.26
CA SER A 592 -25.16 -16.66 -25.30
C SER A 592 -24.66 -17.62 -26.39
N LEU A 593 -25.30 -18.78 -26.55
CA LEU A 593 -24.97 -19.73 -27.61
C LEU A 593 -25.26 -19.17 -29.02
N SER A 594 -26.40 -18.49 -29.19
CA SER A 594 -26.74 -17.85 -30.47
C SER A 594 -25.78 -16.71 -30.83
N LEU A 595 -25.32 -15.95 -29.84
CA LEU A 595 -24.33 -14.88 -30.04
C LEU A 595 -22.96 -15.48 -30.37
N ALA A 596 -22.55 -16.53 -29.67
CA ALA A 596 -21.29 -17.22 -29.94
C ALA A 596 -21.22 -17.75 -31.38
N GLN A 597 -22.29 -18.40 -31.85
CA GLN A 597 -22.39 -18.88 -33.23
C GLN A 597 -22.33 -17.74 -34.25
N ARG A 598 -22.98 -16.62 -33.97
CA ARG A 598 -23.01 -15.45 -34.86
C ARG A 598 -21.64 -14.79 -35.00
N TYR A 599 -20.89 -14.67 -33.91
CA TYR A 599 -19.58 -14.02 -33.87
C TYR A 599 -18.42 -15.00 -34.02
N SER A 600 -18.70 -16.25 -34.42
CA SER A 600 -17.71 -17.31 -34.65
C SER A 600 -16.81 -17.58 -33.43
N ILE A 601 -17.37 -17.50 -32.22
CA ILE A 601 -16.68 -17.91 -30.99
C ILE A 601 -16.78 -19.44 -30.88
N PRO A 602 -15.66 -20.16 -30.64
CA PRO A 602 -15.69 -21.60 -30.47
C PRO A 602 -16.67 -22.05 -29.38
N LEU A 603 -17.49 -23.06 -29.66
CA LEU A 603 -18.40 -23.64 -28.67
C LEU A 603 -17.64 -24.24 -27.48
N TRP A 604 -16.41 -24.70 -27.70
CA TRP A 604 -15.53 -25.19 -26.65
C TRP A 604 -15.28 -24.12 -25.58
N ASP A 605 -14.96 -22.88 -25.97
CA ASP A 605 -14.75 -21.75 -25.04
C ASP A 605 -16.01 -21.50 -24.19
N ILE A 606 -17.18 -21.52 -24.83
CA ILE A 606 -18.48 -21.28 -24.18
C ILE A 606 -18.78 -22.35 -23.13
N TYR A 607 -18.59 -23.63 -23.47
CA TYR A 607 -18.87 -24.74 -22.57
C TYR A 607 -17.83 -24.83 -21.45
N MET A 608 -16.57 -24.54 -21.73
CA MET A 608 -15.51 -24.55 -20.72
C MET A 608 -15.72 -23.44 -19.67
N THR A 609 -16.04 -22.21 -20.11
CA THR A 609 -16.38 -21.10 -19.19
C THR A 609 -17.62 -21.42 -18.36
N HIS A 610 -18.64 -22.04 -18.96
CA HIS A 610 -19.83 -22.44 -18.20
C HIS A 610 -19.50 -23.53 -17.17
N LEU A 611 -18.72 -24.53 -17.54
CA LEU A 611 -18.29 -25.58 -16.63
C LEU A 611 -17.48 -25.01 -15.46
N GLU A 612 -16.58 -24.07 -15.72
CA GLU A 612 -15.84 -23.35 -14.67
C GLU A 612 -16.81 -22.66 -13.70
N PHE A 613 -17.74 -21.85 -14.20
CA PHE A 613 -18.77 -21.19 -13.40
C PHE A 613 -19.59 -22.16 -12.55
N LEU A 614 -19.94 -23.33 -13.09
CA LEU A 614 -20.67 -24.36 -12.34
C LEU A 614 -19.88 -24.83 -11.11
N PHE A 615 -18.55 -24.92 -11.20
CA PHE A 615 -17.70 -25.32 -10.08
C PHE A 615 -17.36 -24.18 -9.12
N THR A 616 -17.26 -22.93 -9.58
CA THR A 616 -16.82 -21.78 -8.79
C THR A 616 -17.99 -21.02 -8.15
N ASP A 617 -18.78 -20.31 -8.96
CA ASP A 617 -19.66 -19.23 -8.49
C ASP A 617 -21.15 -19.59 -8.55
N SER A 618 -21.50 -20.76 -9.09
CA SER A 618 -22.90 -21.15 -9.26
C SER A 618 -23.65 -21.44 -7.94
N GLY A 619 -22.93 -21.76 -6.86
CA GLY A 619 -23.50 -22.18 -5.58
C GLY A 619 -24.28 -23.50 -5.62
N LEU A 620 -24.23 -24.25 -6.72
CA LEU A 620 -24.95 -25.52 -6.89
C LEU A 620 -24.31 -26.66 -6.09
N SER A 621 -25.12 -27.67 -5.74
CA SER A 621 -24.60 -28.92 -5.18
C SER A 621 -23.93 -29.77 -6.27
N THR A 622 -23.01 -30.67 -5.90
CA THR A 622 -22.32 -31.54 -6.88
C THR A 622 -23.31 -32.35 -7.74
N LYS A 623 -24.44 -32.78 -7.18
CA LYS A 623 -25.49 -33.50 -7.92
C LYS A 623 -26.22 -32.63 -8.93
N ASP A 624 -26.46 -31.37 -8.59
CA ASP A 624 -27.15 -30.44 -9.50
C ASP A 624 -26.24 -30.05 -10.66
N ILE A 625 -24.93 -29.98 -10.41
CA ILE A 625 -23.92 -29.76 -11.46
C ILE A 625 -23.85 -30.98 -12.39
N GLU A 626 -23.76 -32.19 -11.86
CA GLU A 626 -23.86 -33.44 -12.64
C GLU A 626 -25.09 -33.40 -13.57
N GLY A 627 -26.28 -33.14 -12.99
CA GLY A 627 -27.51 -33.04 -13.77
C GLY A 627 -27.51 -31.93 -14.82
N ARG A 628 -26.92 -30.77 -14.52
CA ARG A 628 -26.83 -29.63 -15.45
C ARG A 628 -25.90 -29.93 -16.62
N VAL A 629 -24.74 -30.50 -16.35
CA VAL A 629 -23.75 -30.86 -17.36
C VAL A 629 -24.30 -31.93 -18.31
N ASP A 630 -25.00 -32.93 -17.77
CA ASP A 630 -25.67 -33.97 -18.56
C ASP A 630 -26.79 -33.40 -19.43
N THR A 631 -27.63 -32.52 -18.86
CA THR A 631 -28.77 -31.90 -19.58
C THR A 631 -28.29 -31.04 -20.76
N LEU A 632 -27.14 -30.37 -20.62
CA LEU A 632 -26.57 -29.52 -21.65
C LEU A 632 -25.60 -30.25 -22.59
N ALA A 633 -25.30 -31.53 -22.34
CA ALA A 633 -24.38 -32.36 -23.12
C ALA A 633 -23.02 -31.68 -23.39
N LEU A 634 -22.46 -30.99 -22.39
CA LEU A 634 -21.24 -30.17 -22.55
C LEU A 634 -20.03 -31.00 -23.03
N PHE A 635 -19.95 -32.26 -22.59
CA PHE A 635 -18.82 -33.14 -22.88
C PHE A 635 -18.68 -33.57 -24.34
N ASP A 636 -19.75 -33.52 -25.13
CA ASP A 636 -19.67 -33.89 -26.55
C ASP A 636 -18.71 -32.97 -27.31
N SER A 637 -18.63 -31.69 -26.92
CA SER A 637 -17.67 -30.75 -27.49
C SER A 637 -16.37 -30.66 -26.68
N LEU A 638 -16.40 -30.76 -25.35
CA LEU A 638 -15.17 -30.63 -24.54
C LEU A 638 -14.17 -31.78 -24.78
N LYS A 639 -14.65 -32.97 -25.18
CA LYS A 639 -13.81 -34.12 -25.57
C LYS A 639 -12.96 -33.89 -26.82
N SER A 640 -13.25 -32.87 -27.64
CA SER A 640 -12.46 -32.61 -28.85
C SER A 640 -11.04 -32.12 -28.56
N GLU A 641 -10.81 -31.50 -27.41
CA GLU A 641 -9.52 -30.90 -27.02
C GLU A 641 -9.11 -31.28 -25.57
N PRO A 642 -8.56 -32.49 -25.36
CA PRO A 642 -8.27 -33.01 -24.02
C PRO A 642 -7.12 -32.29 -23.29
N GLU A 643 -6.12 -31.78 -24.01
CA GLU A 643 -4.99 -31.05 -23.42
C GLU A 643 -5.41 -29.69 -22.86
N SER A 644 -6.15 -28.92 -23.67
CA SER A 644 -6.75 -27.63 -23.29
C SER A 644 -7.67 -27.80 -22.08
N PHE A 645 -8.50 -28.85 -22.07
CA PHE A 645 -9.39 -29.16 -20.96
C PHE A 645 -8.64 -29.44 -19.66
N HIS A 646 -7.61 -30.31 -19.71
CA HIS A 646 -6.81 -30.63 -18.53
C HIS A 646 -6.11 -29.40 -17.95
N SER A 647 -5.51 -28.57 -18.82
CA SER A 647 -4.81 -27.34 -18.41
C SER A 647 -5.76 -26.36 -17.72
N HIS A 648 -6.93 -26.14 -18.30
CA HIS A 648 -7.93 -25.22 -17.76
C HIS A 648 -8.51 -25.70 -16.43
N MET A 649 -8.90 -26.98 -16.38
CA MET A 649 -9.44 -27.61 -15.17
C MET A 649 -8.45 -27.55 -14.00
N SER A 650 -7.16 -27.81 -14.26
CA SER A 650 -6.13 -27.78 -13.22
C SER A 650 -5.84 -26.36 -12.72
N LYS A 651 -5.87 -25.36 -13.60
CA LYS A 651 -5.49 -23.98 -13.27
C LYS A 651 -6.62 -23.18 -12.60
N TYR A 652 -7.85 -23.31 -13.09
CA TYR A 652 -8.97 -22.45 -12.69
C TYR A 652 -10.00 -23.17 -11.81
N VAL A 653 -10.27 -24.45 -12.08
CA VAL A 653 -11.32 -25.21 -11.37
C VAL A 653 -10.77 -25.85 -10.09
N LEU A 654 -9.67 -26.61 -10.17
CA LEU A 654 -9.09 -27.31 -9.01
C LEU A 654 -8.65 -26.36 -7.90
N THR A 655 -8.18 -25.16 -8.27
CA THR A 655 -7.75 -24.13 -7.32
C THR A 655 -8.92 -23.62 -6.46
N SER A 656 -10.11 -23.59 -7.03
CA SER A 656 -11.35 -23.09 -6.42
C SER A 656 -12.11 -24.14 -5.61
N VAL A 657 -11.91 -25.44 -5.88
CA VAL A 657 -12.56 -26.52 -5.11
C VAL A 657 -11.88 -26.72 -3.76
N GLU A 658 -12.67 -26.70 -2.69
CA GLU A 658 -12.18 -26.96 -1.34
C GLU A 658 -11.64 -28.39 -1.19
N GLY A 659 -10.46 -28.53 -0.56
CA GLY A 659 -9.83 -29.83 -0.32
C GLY A 659 -10.66 -30.80 0.55
N THR A 660 -11.64 -30.29 1.29
CA THR A 660 -12.52 -31.08 2.16
C THR A 660 -13.81 -31.56 1.47
N ASP A 661 -14.18 -30.98 0.32
CA ASP A 661 -15.35 -31.40 -0.46
C ASP A 661 -15.02 -32.63 -1.32
N LEU A 662 -14.93 -33.79 -0.65
CA LEU A 662 -14.64 -35.07 -1.30
C LEU A 662 -15.63 -35.43 -2.42
N PRO A 663 -16.95 -35.16 -2.30
CA PRO A 663 -17.89 -35.32 -3.42
C PRO A 663 -17.53 -34.48 -4.65
N ARG A 664 -17.23 -33.18 -4.49
CA ARG A 664 -16.87 -32.29 -5.61
C ARG A 664 -15.56 -32.70 -6.27
N LEU A 665 -14.56 -33.05 -5.47
CA LEU A 665 -13.27 -33.57 -5.96
C LEU A 665 -13.44 -34.90 -6.70
N LEU A 666 -14.30 -35.80 -6.19
CA LEU A 666 -14.60 -37.06 -6.86
C LEU A 666 -15.21 -36.81 -8.24
N TYR A 667 -16.15 -35.87 -8.34
CA TYR A 667 -16.74 -35.51 -9.62
C TYR A 667 -15.69 -34.88 -10.55
N TYR A 668 -14.90 -33.92 -10.07
CA TYR A 668 -13.78 -33.31 -10.82
C TYR A 668 -12.85 -34.36 -11.46
N TYR A 669 -12.36 -35.34 -10.68
CA TYR A 669 -11.48 -36.37 -11.23
C TYR A 669 -12.22 -37.36 -12.14
N THR A 670 -13.52 -37.55 -11.96
CA THR A 670 -14.36 -38.32 -12.89
C THR A 670 -14.42 -37.63 -14.26
N LEU A 671 -14.59 -36.30 -14.28
CA LEU A 671 -14.57 -35.52 -15.52
C LEU A 671 -13.21 -35.57 -16.22
N LEU A 672 -12.12 -35.46 -15.45
CA LEU A 672 -10.77 -35.61 -16.00
C LEU A 672 -10.52 -36.99 -16.60
N GLU A 673 -10.99 -38.06 -15.95
CA GLU A 673 -10.83 -39.42 -16.49
C GLU A 673 -11.63 -39.59 -17.80
N GLU A 674 -12.85 -39.06 -17.88
CA GLU A 674 -13.71 -39.15 -19.06
C GLU A 674 -13.21 -38.36 -20.27
N CYS A 675 -12.48 -37.26 -20.05
CA CYS A 675 -11.92 -36.42 -21.12
C CYS A 675 -10.46 -36.73 -21.43
N CYS A 676 -9.65 -37.07 -20.43
CA CYS A 676 -8.18 -37.03 -20.50
C CYS A 676 -7.49 -38.35 -20.12
N GLY A 677 -8.22 -39.47 -19.97
CA GLY A 677 -7.74 -40.73 -19.36
C GLY A 677 -6.40 -41.32 -19.86
N SER A 678 -5.86 -40.90 -21.01
CA SER A 678 -4.54 -41.32 -21.52
C SER A 678 -3.45 -40.24 -21.53
N TYR A 679 -3.76 -38.98 -21.24
CA TYR A 679 -2.86 -37.82 -21.42
C TYR A 679 -2.36 -37.18 -20.12
N CYS A 680 -2.89 -37.57 -18.96
CA CYS A 680 -2.46 -37.02 -17.66
C CYS A 680 -1.11 -37.62 -17.21
N SER A 681 -0.02 -36.87 -17.37
CA SER A 681 1.31 -37.20 -16.82
C SER A 681 1.46 -36.75 -15.35
N SER A 682 0.47 -37.03 -14.50
CA SER A 682 0.56 -36.76 -13.05
C SER A 682 1.08 -37.98 -12.29
N VAL A 683 1.75 -37.76 -11.15
CA VAL A 683 2.29 -38.82 -10.26
C VAL A 683 1.18 -39.80 -9.84
N ILE A 684 -0.04 -39.32 -9.70
CA ILE A 684 -1.24 -40.12 -9.44
C ILE A 684 -2.19 -39.96 -10.63
N THR A 685 -2.64 -41.07 -11.23
CA THR A 685 -3.61 -41.04 -12.34
C THR A 685 -5.02 -40.69 -11.85
N PRO A 686 -5.88 -40.08 -12.68
CA PRO A 686 -7.24 -39.73 -12.27
C PRO A 686 -8.07 -40.94 -11.78
N ASP A 687 -7.99 -42.11 -12.43
CA ASP A 687 -8.55 -43.37 -11.91
C ASP A 687 -8.08 -43.72 -10.48
N THR A 688 -6.80 -43.48 -10.16
CA THR A 688 -6.27 -43.72 -8.82
C THR A 688 -6.86 -42.74 -7.80
N HIS A 689 -7.02 -41.46 -8.17
CA HIS A 689 -7.73 -40.47 -7.36
C HIS A 689 -9.18 -40.89 -7.08
N ILE A 690 -9.91 -41.33 -8.09
CA ILE A 690 -11.30 -41.80 -7.97
C ILE A 690 -11.39 -42.98 -6.98
N LYS A 691 -10.49 -43.96 -7.11
CA LYS A 691 -10.45 -45.14 -6.22
C LYS A 691 -10.12 -44.76 -4.77
N LEU A 692 -9.25 -43.79 -4.55
CA LEU A 692 -8.91 -43.28 -3.21
C LEU A 692 -10.11 -42.53 -2.61
N LEU A 693 -10.68 -41.56 -3.32
CA LEU A 693 -11.81 -40.75 -2.86
C LEU A 693 -13.04 -41.60 -2.53
N LYS A 694 -13.38 -42.59 -3.36
CA LYS A 694 -14.52 -43.51 -3.09
C LYS A 694 -14.36 -44.26 -1.77
N LYS A 695 -13.14 -44.70 -1.44
CA LYS A 695 -12.86 -45.43 -0.19
C LYS A 695 -12.78 -44.48 1.00
N LEU A 696 -12.05 -43.37 0.86
CA LEU A 696 -11.82 -42.41 1.94
C LEU A 696 -13.11 -41.72 2.36
N ARG A 697 -13.97 -41.30 1.43
CA ARG A 697 -15.27 -40.65 1.75
C ARG A 697 -16.15 -41.45 2.71
N SER A 698 -16.05 -42.79 2.69
CA SER A 698 -16.83 -43.65 3.58
C SER A 698 -16.20 -43.88 4.96
N VAL A 699 -14.93 -43.54 5.12
CA VAL A 699 -14.08 -43.93 6.25
C VAL A 699 -13.54 -42.71 7.03
N THR A 700 -13.51 -41.53 6.40
CA THR A 700 -13.00 -40.29 6.95
C THR A 700 -14.04 -39.18 6.90
N THR A 701 -14.03 -38.31 7.92
CA THR A 701 -14.84 -37.09 7.98
C THR A 701 -13.90 -35.91 8.20
N GLY A 702 -13.96 -34.88 7.35
CA GLY A 702 -13.10 -33.69 7.45
C GLY A 702 -11.67 -33.88 6.95
N LEU A 703 -11.41 -34.85 6.06
CA LEU A 703 -10.11 -35.02 5.40
C LEU A 703 -9.92 -33.96 4.32
N ASP A 704 -8.81 -33.23 4.39
CA ASP A 704 -8.35 -32.38 3.30
C ASP A 704 -7.56 -33.24 2.29
N TYR A 705 -8.23 -33.66 1.22
CA TYR A 705 -7.65 -34.55 0.22
C TYR A 705 -6.58 -33.85 -0.62
N ARG A 706 -6.71 -32.54 -0.85
CA ARG A 706 -5.76 -31.77 -1.65
C ARG A 706 -4.39 -31.73 -0.98
N LYS A 707 -4.34 -31.46 0.34
CA LYS A 707 -3.09 -31.53 1.12
C LYS A 707 -2.49 -32.93 1.15
N MET A 708 -3.33 -33.97 1.08
CA MET A 708 -2.87 -35.36 1.09
C MET A 708 -2.23 -35.79 -0.24
N THR A 709 -2.64 -35.22 -1.37
CA THR A 709 -2.12 -35.59 -2.71
C THR A 709 -1.23 -34.54 -3.35
N ASP A 710 -0.90 -33.49 -2.60
CA ASP A 710 0.01 -32.44 -3.04
C ASP A 710 1.45 -32.99 -3.13
N GLU A 711 2.23 -32.50 -4.09
CA GLU A 711 3.59 -32.98 -4.34
C GLU A 711 4.59 -32.47 -3.28
N VAL A 712 4.26 -31.34 -2.66
CA VAL A 712 5.12 -30.66 -1.66
C VAL A 712 4.78 -31.08 -0.23
N SER A 713 3.49 -31.33 0.05
CA SER A 713 3.00 -31.60 1.42
C SER A 713 3.14 -33.07 1.83
N ASP A 714 3.41 -33.34 3.10
CA ASP A 714 3.42 -34.71 3.63
C ASP A 714 1.99 -35.27 3.77
N PRO A 715 1.64 -36.38 3.08
CA PRO A 715 0.32 -37.01 3.20
C PRO A 715 -0.03 -37.44 4.63
N LEU A 716 0.97 -37.77 5.47
CA LEU A 716 0.72 -38.21 6.84
C LEU A 716 0.21 -37.07 7.73
N ALA A 717 0.66 -35.84 7.49
CA ALA A 717 0.18 -34.66 8.22
C ALA A 717 -1.31 -34.38 7.95
N ALA A 718 -1.76 -34.57 6.70
CA ALA A 718 -3.17 -34.44 6.34
C ALA A 718 -4.05 -35.56 6.94
N LEU A 719 -3.48 -36.76 7.11
CA LEU A 719 -4.20 -37.93 7.66
C LEU A 719 -4.31 -37.89 9.19
N GLU A 720 -3.29 -37.41 9.91
CA GLU A 720 -3.24 -37.36 11.39
C GLU A 720 -4.57 -36.92 12.07
N PRO A 721 -5.19 -35.78 11.72
CA PRO A 721 -6.41 -35.33 12.39
C PRO A 721 -7.59 -36.28 12.22
N VAL A 722 -7.63 -37.09 11.17
CA VAL A 722 -8.77 -37.96 10.85
C VAL A 722 -8.53 -39.42 11.25
N LEU A 723 -7.30 -39.82 11.53
CA LEU A 723 -6.98 -41.19 11.97
C LEU A 723 -7.63 -41.53 13.33
N THR A 724 -8.29 -42.68 13.39
CA THR A 724 -8.97 -43.25 14.57
C THR A 724 -8.73 -44.75 14.62
N SER A 725 -8.99 -45.36 15.78
CA SER A 725 -8.91 -46.80 15.99
C SER A 725 -9.77 -47.62 15.01
N GLN A 726 -10.85 -47.05 14.48
CA GLN A 726 -11.75 -47.71 13.54
C GLN A 726 -11.28 -47.64 12.08
N ASN A 727 -10.63 -46.54 11.67
CA ASN A 727 -10.29 -46.30 10.27
C ASN A 727 -8.82 -46.57 9.91
N VAL A 728 -7.90 -46.57 10.88
CA VAL A 728 -6.45 -46.69 10.64
C VAL A 728 -6.08 -47.92 9.81
N LEU A 729 -6.73 -49.06 10.05
CA LEU A 729 -6.53 -50.30 9.30
C LEU A 729 -6.97 -50.21 7.84
N SER A 730 -8.04 -49.48 7.57
CA SER A 730 -8.58 -49.30 6.23
C SER A 730 -7.72 -48.32 5.43
N ILE A 731 -7.24 -47.26 6.08
CA ILE A 731 -6.37 -46.24 5.48
C ILE A 731 -4.95 -46.80 5.26
N SER A 732 -4.41 -47.59 6.18
CA SER A 732 -3.07 -48.18 6.03
C SER A 732 -2.96 -49.11 4.81
N LYS A 733 -4.06 -49.76 4.41
CA LYS A 733 -4.13 -50.57 3.18
C LYS A 733 -4.06 -49.72 1.90
N LEU A 734 -4.33 -48.42 1.99
CA LEU A 734 -4.25 -47.46 0.89
C LEU A 734 -2.90 -46.74 0.82
N ALA A 735 -2.04 -46.90 1.83
CA ALA A 735 -0.77 -46.19 1.96
C ALA A 735 0.13 -46.33 0.73
N ASN A 736 0.20 -47.53 0.14
CA ASN A 736 1.03 -47.81 -1.05
C ASN A 736 0.58 -47.06 -2.32
N ARG A 737 -0.53 -46.30 -2.27
CA ARG A 737 -1.03 -45.45 -3.37
C ARG A 737 -0.80 -43.96 -3.14
N LEU A 738 -0.24 -43.60 -1.98
CA LEU A 738 0.03 -42.21 -1.61
C LEU A 738 1.52 -41.92 -1.87
N PRO A 739 1.85 -40.91 -2.68
CA PRO A 739 3.23 -40.50 -2.94
C PRO A 739 3.81 -39.81 -1.70
N ARG A 740 5.14 -39.88 -1.54
CA ARG A 740 5.87 -39.11 -0.54
C ARG A 740 6.70 -38.00 -1.20
N PRO A 741 6.87 -36.83 -0.54
CA PRO A 741 7.83 -35.82 -0.96
C PRO A 741 9.25 -36.42 -1.01
N GLY A 742 9.93 -36.33 -2.17
CA GLY A 742 11.26 -36.93 -2.37
C GLY A 742 11.26 -38.35 -2.98
N GLY A 743 10.09 -38.89 -3.34
CA GLY A 743 9.95 -40.16 -4.06
C GLY A 743 9.63 -41.35 -3.14
N GLY A 744 8.89 -42.33 -3.70
CA GLY A 744 8.40 -43.51 -2.97
C GLY A 744 6.94 -43.37 -2.50
N VAL A 745 6.45 -44.40 -1.82
CA VAL A 745 5.06 -44.49 -1.31
C VAL A 745 5.01 -44.53 0.21
N VAL A 746 3.90 -44.09 0.79
CA VAL A 746 3.68 -44.18 2.24
C VAL A 746 3.59 -45.65 2.65
N SER A 747 4.31 -46.05 3.69
CA SER A 747 4.22 -47.41 4.25
C SER A 747 2.99 -47.54 5.16
N ALA A 748 2.40 -48.73 5.21
CA ALA A 748 1.32 -49.02 6.15
C ALA A 748 1.75 -48.82 7.62
N SER A 749 3.03 -49.04 7.91
CA SER A 749 3.64 -48.83 9.23
C SER A 749 3.67 -47.35 9.63
N ALA A 750 4.04 -46.45 8.71
CA ALA A 750 4.07 -45.02 9.00
C ALA A 750 2.68 -44.45 9.34
N VAL A 751 1.62 -44.91 8.65
CA VAL A 751 0.22 -44.54 8.97
C VAL A 751 -0.14 -44.95 10.41
N HIS A 752 0.29 -46.15 10.84
CA HIS A 752 0.07 -46.59 12.21
C HIS A 752 0.91 -45.78 13.21
N ALA A 753 2.16 -45.42 12.89
CA ALA A 753 3.00 -44.60 13.76
C ALA A 753 2.39 -43.21 13.99
N THR A 754 1.90 -42.55 12.93
CA THR A 754 1.20 -41.26 13.02
C THR A 754 -0.06 -41.36 13.88
N TRP A 755 -0.86 -42.42 13.71
CA TRP A 755 -2.04 -42.65 14.56
C TRP A 755 -1.64 -42.91 16.03
N LEU A 756 -0.59 -43.69 16.29
CA LEU A 756 -0.14 -43.99 17.64
C LEU A 756 0.38 -42.74 18.38
N ARG A 757 1.06 -41.83 17.66
CA ARG A 757 1.44 -40.51 18.20
C ARG A 757 0.20 -39.74 18.65
N LYS A 758 -0.82 -39.65 17.80
CA LYS A 758 -2.08 -39.00 18.16
C LYS A 758 -2.78 -39.69 19.33
N LEU A 759 -2.84 -41.02 19.33
CA LEU A 759 -3.45 -41.80 20.40
C LEU A 759 -2.77 -41.53 21.74
N PHE A 760 -1.43 -41.42 21.76
CA PHE A 760 -0.67 -41.12 22.97
C PHE A 760 -0.99 -39.73 23.53
N TRP A 761 -0.99 -38.69 22.69
CA TRP A 761 -1.16 -37.31 23.15
C TRP A 761 -2.62 -36.87 23.33
N ARG A 762 -3.50 -37.22 22.39
CA ARG A 762 -4.89 -36.73 22.34
C ARG A 762 -5.92 -37.79 22.75
N GLY A 763 -5.51 -39.05 22.83
CA GLY A 763 -6.42 -40.17 23.01
C GLY A 763 -7.20 -40.54 21.75
N ASP A 764 -8.11 -41.49 21.90
CA ASP A 764 -9.01 -41.97 20.87
C ASP A 764 -10.38 -42.25 21.49
N PRO A 765 -11.51 -41.85 20.85
CA PRO A 765 -12.84 -41.99 21.43
C PRO A 765 -13.21 -43.40 21.91
N GLN A 766 -12.58 -44.46 21.37
CA GLN A 766 -12.88 -45.84 21.73
C GLN A 766 -11.83 -46.48 22.63
N VAL A 767 -10.55 -46.24 22.34
CA VAL A 767 -9.45 -46.94 23.02
C VAL A 767 -8.96 -46.15 24.24
N LEU A 768 -8.86 -44.81 24.13
CA LEU A 768 -8.39 -43.93 25.21
C LEU A 768 -9.27 -42.67 25.25
N LYS A 769 -10.42 -42.77 25.93
CA LYS A 769 -11.51 -41.79 25.87
C LYS A 769 -11.15 -40.37 26.32
N ARG A 770 -10.11 -40.22 27.14
CA ARG A 770 -9.65 -38.93 27.67
C ARG A 770 -8.16 -38.78 27.38
N PRO A 771 -7.70 -37.57 27.03
CA PRO A 771 -6.27 -37.31 26.90
C PRO A 771 -5.58 -37.51 28.26
N PRO A 772 -4.37 -38.09 28.29
CA PRO A 772 -3.62 -38.28 29.53
C PRO A 772 -3.26 -36.94 30.17
N GLN A 773 -3.34 -36.87 31.51
CA GLN A 773 -3.01 -35.64 32.27
C GLN A 773 -1.96 -35.89 33.35
N THR A 774 -1.99 -37.06 33.99
CA THR A 774 -1.01 -37.43 35.02
C THR A 774 0.08 -38.33 34.46
N GLU A 775 1.22 -38.41 35.15
CA GLU A 775 2.33 -39.29 34.79
C GLU A 775 1.90 -40.77 34.61
N GLN A 776 0.98 -41.24 35.46
CA GLN A 776 0.41 -42.59 35.36
C GLN A 776 -0.48 -42.75 34.13
N ASP A 777 -1.23 -41.71 33.76
CA ASP A 777 -2.07 -41.74 32.56
C ASP A 777 -1.21 -41.82 31.30
N TYR A 778 -0.07 -41.13 31.24
CA TYR A 778 0.87 -41.22 30.12
C TYR A 778 1.50 -42.61 30.01
N LEU A 779 1.87 -43.23 31.12
CA LEU A 779 2.35 -44.62 31.12
C LEU A 779 1.26 -45.59 30.65
N HIS A 780 0.01 -45.38 31.06
CA HIS A 780 -1.13 -46.17 30.59
C HIS A 780 -1.44 -45.94 29.11
N ALA A 781 -1.31 -44.69 28.62
CA ALA A 781 -1.44 -44.35 27.21
C ALA A 781 -0.35 -45.06 26.39
N TYR A 782 0.90 -45.08 26.88
CA TYR A 782 1.97 -45.85 26.28
C TYR A 782 1.66 -47.35 26.26
N ASP A 783 1.23 -47.94 27.37
CA ASP A 783 0.87 -49.38 27.44
C ASP A 783 -0.27 -49.73 26.47
N THR A 784 -1.14 -48.76 26.17
CA THR A 784 -2.18 -48.89 25.15
C THR A 784 -1.60 -48.86 23.74
N CYS A 785 -0.69 -47.92 23.45
CA CYS A 785 0.04 -47.86 22.18
C CYS A 785 0.92 -49.10 21.94
N ALA A 786 1.55 -49.63 22.99
CA ALA A 786 2.46 -50.77 22.95
C ALA A 786 1.82 -52.03 22.35
N LYS A 787 0.49 -52.17 22.46
CA LYS A 787 -0.28 -53.29 21.89
C LYS A 787 -0.28 -53.32 20.35
N TYR A 788 0.04 -52.20 19.71
CA TYR A 788 0.01 -52.03 18.26
C TYR A 788 1.41 -51.88 17.64
N LEU A 789 2.48 -51.97 18.45
CA LEU A 789 3.87 -51.89 17.97
C LEU A 789 4.24 -53.03 17.02
N ASP A 790 3.51 -54.16 17.05
CA ASP A 790 3.71 -55.27 16.13
C ASP A 790 3.30 -54.96 14.69
N ARG A 791 2.60 -53.85 14.47
CA ARG A 791 2.23 -53.31 13.14
C ARG A 791 3.23 -52.31 12.58
N LEU A 792 4.27 -51.98 13.36
CA LEU A 792 5.31 -51.03 12.96
C LEU A 792 6.57 -51.77 12.48
N LEU A 793 7.24 -51.17 11.51
CA LEU A 793 8.63 -51.48 11.15
C LEU A 793 9.56 -50.95 12.26
N PRO A 794 10.76 -51.55 12.45
CA PRO A 794 11.69 -51.13 13.50
C PRO A 794 12.03 -49.64 13.47
N ALA A 795 12.22 -49.07 12.27
CA ALA A 795 12.52 -47.66 12.09
C ALA A 795 11.34 -46.74 12.48
N ASP A 796 10.12 -47.08 12.07
CA ASP A 796 8.92 -46.30 12.41
C ASP A 796 8.57 -46.42 13.91
N ALA A 797 8.88 -47.56 14.53
CA ALA A 797 8.75 -47.74 15.98
C ALA A 797 9.73 -46.85 16.77
N VAL A 798 10.97 -46.70 16.28
CA VAL A 798 11.94 -45.76 16.85
C VAL A 798 11.44 -44.33 16.71
N HIS A 799 11.02 -43.93 15.51
CA HIS A 799 10.48 -42.58 15.27
C HIS A 799 9.26 -42.28 16.16
N PHE A 800 8.34 -43.23 16.33
CA PHE A 800 7.21 -43.08 17.25
C PHE A 800 7.68 -42.89 18.70
N LEU A 801 8.66 -43.67 19.16
CA LEU A 801 9.20 -43.54 20.51
C LEU A 801 9.89 -42.19 20.71
N ASP A 802 10.68 -41.74 19.75
CA ASP A 802 11.34 -40.44 19.80
C ASP A 802 10.32 -39.28 19.81
N ASP A 803 9.25 -39.36 19.00
CA ASP A 803 8.18 -38.36 18.96
C ASP A 803 7.48 -38.20 20.33
N ILE A 804 7.40 -39.25 21.13
CA ILE A 804 6.77 -39.21 22.46
C ILE A 804 7.77 -38.95 23.60
N THR A 805 9.09 -39.02 23.37
CA THR A 805 10.11 -38.80 24.42
C THR A 805 11.05 -37.59 24.20
N PHE A 806 11.34 -37.21 22.95
CA PHE A 806 12.27 -36.13 22.59
C PHE A 806 11.61 -35.03 21.75
N SER A 807 10.28 -34.91 21.78
CA SER A 807 9.57 -33.78 21.19
C SER A 807 9.42 -32.61 22.19
N PRO A 808 9.20 -31.37 21.71
CA PRO A 808 8.94 -30.24 22.60
C PRO A 808 7.74 -30.46 23.53
N LEU A 809 6.71 -31.16 23.05
CA LEU A 809 5.56 -31.56 23.85
C LEU A 809 5.96 -32.54 24.97
N ALA A 810 6.82 -33.52 24.67
CA ALA A 810 7.33 -34.46 25.64
C ALA A 810 8.16 -33.80 26.74
N VAL A 811 9.08 -32.89 26.38
CA VAL A 811 9.91 -32.18 27.37
C VAL A 811 9.06 -31.31 28.30
N ASN A 812 7.97 -30.72 27.80
CA ASN A 812 7.10 -29.86 28.60
C ASN A 812 6.11 -30.63 29.48
N GLN A 813 5.56 -31.75 28.99
CA GLN A 813 4.46 -32.47 29.67
C GLN A 813 4.91 -33.71 30.46
N LEU A 814 6.07 -34.29 30.14
CA LEU A 814 6.55 -35.53 30.76
C LEU A 814 7.82 -35.27 31.59
N SER A 815 7.86 -35.81 32.80
CA SER A 815 9.10 -35.85 33.57
C SER A 815 10.12 -36.79 32.93
N VAL A 816 11.41 -36.55 33.22
CA VAL A 816 12.52 -37.43 32.76
C VAL A 816 12.26 -38.88 33.19
N SER A 817 11.70 -39.09 34.39
CA SER A 817 11.40 -40.42 34.92
C SER A 817 10.38 -41.20 34.09
N VAL A 818 9.31 -40.53 33.62
CA VAL A 818 8.29 -41.13 32.75
C VAL A 818 8.91 -41.47 31.39
N ARG A 819 9.70 -40.57 30.82
CA ARG A 819 10.36 -40.79 29.52
C ARG A 819 11.36 -41.95 29.56
N VAL A 820 12.14 -42.08 30.64
CA VAL A 820 13.02 -43.23 30.89
C VAL A 820 12.23 -44.53 30.95
N GLU A 821 11.08 -44.55 31.64
CA GLU A 821 10.25 -45.74 31.76
C GLU A 821 9.59 -46.12 30.43
N VAL A 822 9.06 -45.15 29.66
CA VAL A 822 8.56 -45.35 28.30
C VAL A 822 9.64 -45.95 27.40
N MET A 823 10.86 -45.41 27.44
CA MET A 823 11.98 -45.90 26.64
C MET A 823 12.39 -47.34 27.04
N LYS A 824 12.45 -47.64 28.34
CA LYS A 824 12.71 -49.00 28.85
C LYS A 824 11.65 -50.01 28.39
N ARG A 825 10.37 -49.64 28.46
CA ARG A 825 9.25 -50.48 28.01
C ARG A 825 9.27 -50.66 26.49
N GLY A 826 9.56 -49.60 25.72
CA GLY A 826 9.71 -49.65 24.26
C GLY A 826 10.84 -50.56 23.82
N MET A 827 12.00 -50.43 24.42
CA MET A 827 13.14 -51.30 24.16
C MET A 827 12.82 -52.78 24.51
N LYS A 828 12.09 -53.04 25.61
CA LYS A 828 11.64 -54.39 25.96
C LYS A 828 10.64 -54.94 24.93
N ALA A 829 9.67 -54.14 24.50
CA ALA A 829 8.68 -54.53 23.50
C ALA A 829 9.37 -54.85 22.16
N LEU A 830 10.32 -54.02 21.72
CA LEU A 830 11.05 -54.23 20.48
C LEU A 830 11.92 -55.50 20.51
N ARG A 831 12.57 -55.82 21.64
CA ARG A 831 13.27 -57.10 21.84
C ARG A 831 12.33 -58.30 21.73
N GLN A 832 11.13 -58.19 22.32
CA GLN A 832 10.11 -59.25 22.22
C GLN A 832 9.60 -59.42 20.79
N LEU A 833 9.46 -58.34 20.03
CA LEU A 833 9.07 -58.38 18.62
C LEU A 833 10.15 -59.04 17.76
N ARG A 834 11.43 -58.70 17.98
CA ARG A 834 12.57 -59.37 17.33
C ARG A 834 12.59 -60.88 17.59
N GLU A 835 12.32 -61.31 18.83
CA GLU A 835 12.28 -62.75 19.13
C GLU A 835 11.05 -63.44 18.50
N LYS A 836 9.92 -62.71 18.38
CA LYS A 836 8.72 -63.21 17.69
C LYS A 836 8.92 -63.31 16.18
N SER A 837 9.61 -62.37 15.53
CA SER A 837 9.90 -62.43 14.09
C SER A 837 10.84 -63.61 13.79
N ARG A 838 11.89 -63.80 14.61
CA ARG A 838 12.81 -64.94 14.50
C ARG A 838 12.13 -66.30 14.64
N LYS A 839 11.02 -66.39 15.39
CA LYS A 839 10.23 -67.62 15.56
C LYS A 839 9.21 -67.87 14.45
N ARG A 840 8.80 -66.86 13.68
CA ARG A 840 7.84 -67.00 12.56
C ARG A 840 8.52 -67.33 11.22
N GLY A 841 9.79 -66.96 11.04
CA GLY A 841 10.55 -67.15 9.79
C GLY A 841 11.39 -68.43 9.74
N VAL A 842 10.84 -69.59 10.11
CA VAL A 842 11.60 -70.87 10.06
C VAL A 842 11.68 -71.46 8.63
N ASP A 843 10.96 -70.92 7.63
CA ASP A 843 10.85 -71.56 6.30
C ASP A 843 11.42 -70.79 5.07
N GLU A 844 12.02 -69.59 5.19
CA GLU A 844 12.63 -68.91 4.01
C GLU A 844 13.99 -68.25 4.34
N VAL A 845 15.08 -68.77 3.75
CA VAL A 845 16.48 -68.61 4.22
C VAL A 845 17.25 -67.43 3.58
N GLU A 846 16.63 -66.53 2.81
CA GLU A 846 17.41 -65.48 2.10
C GLU A 846 17.06 -64.01 2.41
N SER A 847 16.01 -63.70 3.19
CA SER A 847 15.69 -62.30 3.61
C SER A 847 16.08 -61.95 5.06
N ASP A 848 16.54 -62.90 5.85
CA ASP A 848 16.61 -62.81 7.33
C ASP A 848 17.72 -61.87 7.88
N ARG A 849 18.71 -61.49 7.04
CA ARG A 849 19.84 -60.63 7.46
C ARG A 849 19.50 -59.13 7.50
N SER A 850 18.59 -58.64 6.66
CA SER A 850 18.23 -57.21 6.63
C SER A 850 17.32 -56.82 7.79
N ASP A 851 16.37 -57.69 8.13
CA ASP A 851 15.39 -57.39 9.19
C ASP A 851 16.05 -57.50 10.57
N THR A 852 16.90 -58.50 10.79
CA THR A 852 17.64 -58.65 12.05
C THR A 852 18.58 -57.48 12.31
N SER A 853 19.28 -56.99 11.27
CA SER A 853 20.15 -55.81 11.39
C SER A 853 19.36 -54.52 11.61
N SER A 854 18.16 -54.38 11.03
CA SER A 854 17.25 -53.26 11.29
C SER A 854 16.81 -53.21 12.76
N PHE A 855 16.44 -54.34 13.36
CA PHE A 855 16.13 -54.42 14.79
C PHE A 855 17.36 -54.13 15.68
N ASP A 856 18.56 -54.58 15.29
CA ASP A 856 19.79 -54.29 16.05
C ASP A 856 20.15 -52.80 16.02
N HIS A 857 20.00 -52.15 14.86
CA HIS A 857 20.17 -50.70 14.74
C HIS A 857 19.13 -49.94 15.58
N ALA A 858 17.85 -50.34 15.49
CA ALA A 858 16.78 -49.74 16.27
C ALA A 858 16.99 -49.91 17.79
N LEU A 859 17.42 -51.07 18.26
CA LEU A 859 17.74 -51.31 19.67
C LEU A 859 18.96 -50.49 20.13
N SER A 860 19.99 -50.36 19.29
CA SER A 860 21.16 -49.52 19.59
C SER A 860 20.77 -48.04 19.70
N HIS A 861 19.86 -47.58 18.83
CA HIS A 861 19.28 -46.24 18.86
C HIS A 861 18.52 -45.97 20.17
N LEU A 862 17.62 -46.86 20.57
CA LEU A 862 16.88 -46.71 21.84
C LEU A 862 17.80 -46.81 23.05
N GLN A 863 18.88 -47.59 22.98
CA GLN A 863 19.89 -47.66 24.05
C GLN A 863 20.66 -46.34 24.20
N GLN A 864 21.07 -45.70 23.09
CA GLN A 864 21.66 -44.37 23.13
C GLN A 864 20.68 -43.35 23.71
N SER A 865 19.42 -43.43 23.29
CA SER A 865 18.35 -42.54 23.75
C SER A 865 18.11 -42.65 25.26
N LEU A 866 18.11 -43.87 25.79
CA LEU A 866 18.02 -44.12 27.22
C LEU A 866 19.23 -43.56 27.97
N ALA A 867 20.44 -43.80 27.46
CA ALA A 867 21.67 -43.29 28.06
C ALA A 867 21.71 -41.76 28.06
N HIS A 868 21.20 -41.09 27.02
CA HIS A 868 21.07 -39.63 27.01
C HIS A 868 20.06 -39.13 28.06
N LEU A 869 18.92 -39.80 28.25
CA LEU A 869 17.99 -39.41 29.32
C LEU A 869 18.63 -39.48 30.72
N ASP A 870 19.56 -40.42 30.92
CA ASP A 870 20.34 -40.53 32.17
C ASP A 870 21.29 -39.32 32.35
N THR A 871 21.79 -38.70 31.28
CA THR A 871 22.67 -37.51 31.37
C THR A 871 21.93 -36.24 31.75
N LEU A 872 20.61 -36.18 31.61
CA LEU A 872 19.80 -35.04 32.07
C LEU A 872 19.82 -34.86 33.60
N GLY A 873 20.22 -35.90 34.34
CA GLY A 873 20.49 -35.82 35.78
C GLY A 873 21.89 -35.32 36.13
N HIS A 874 22.75 -35.02 35.15
CA HIS A 874 24.11 -34.53 35.39
C HIS A 874 24.08 -33.11 35.99
N SER A 875 25.01 -32.83 36.92
CA SER A 875 25.05 -31.56 37.68
C SER A 875 25.10 -30.32 36.79
N PHE A 876 25.85 -30.37 35.68
CA PHE A 876 25.93 -29.29 34.69
C PHE A 876 24.61 -29.05 33.93
N ILE A 877 23.91 -30.12 33.51
CA ILE A 877 22.63 -29.95 32.79
C ILE A 877 21.55 -29.41 33.73
N LEU A 878 21.57 -29.83 35.00
CA LEU A 878 20.72 -29.28 36.05
C LEU A 878 21.05 -27.82 36.35
N SER A 879 22.33 -27.43 36.39
CA SER A 879 22.70 -26.02 36.61
C SER A 879 22.23 -25.12 35.46
N LEU A 880 22.25 -25.60 34.22
CA LEU A 880 21.66 -24.89 33.08
C LEU A 880 20.14 -24.80 33.19
N LYS A 881 19.47 -25.88 33.61
CA LYS A 881 18.01 -25.95 33.77
C LYS A 881 17.47 -25.06 34.89
N ASP A 882 18.16 -25.05 36.03
CA ASP A 882 17.74 -24.34 37.25
C ASP A 882 18.26 -22.89 37.28
N SER A 883 18.96 -22.45 36.23
CA SER A 883 19.45 -21.07 36.08
C SER A 883 18.31 -20.08 35.90
N ASN A 884 18.48 -18.84 36.38
CA ASN A 884 17.52 -17.75 36.17
C ASN A 884 17.62 -17.10 34.78
N GLN A 885 18.63 -17.47 33.97
CA GLN A 885 18.81 -16.94 32.62
C GLN A 885 18.09 -17.81 31.60
N GLU A 886 17.13 -17.23 30.86
CA GLU A 886 16.34 -17.92 29.84
C GLU A 886 17.20 -18.61 28.77
N ARG A 887 18.33 -18.00 28.38
CA ARG A 887 19.29 -18.58 27.42
C ARG A 887 19.89 -19.90 27.91
N LEU A 888 20.31 -19.97 29.18
CA LEU A 888 20.87 -21.18 29.77
C LEU A 888 19.81 -22.29 29.91
N GLN A 889 18.58 -21.92 30.29
CA GLN A 889 17.45 -22.84 30.29
C GLN A 889 17.18 -23.38 28.88
N ASN A 890 17.29 -22.53 27.86
CA ASN A 890 17.10 -22.94 26.47
C ASN A 890 18.20 -23.90 25.98
N TYR A 891 19.45 -23.75 26.42
CA TYR A 891 20.49 -24.75 26.13
C TYR A 891 20.18 -26.10 26.75
N SER A 892 19.75 -26.13 28.01
CA SER A 892 19.32 -27.37 28.68
C SER A 892 18.17 -28.05 27.91
N ARG A 893 17.17 -27.26 27.49
CA ARG A 893 16.04 -27.74 26.69
C ARG A 893 16.46 -28.27 25.32
N THR A 894 17.36 -27.55 24.64
CA THR A 894 17.86 -27.94 23.31
C THR A 894 18.73 -29.19 23.42
N TYR A 895 19.51 -29.33 24.50
CA TYR A 895 20.26 -30.54 24.80
C TYR A 895 19.32 -31.74 25.03
N ASP A 896 18.24 -31.57 25.80
CA ASP A 896 17.22 -32.60 26.02
C ASP A 896 16.58 -33.08 24.69
N LEU A 897 16.27 -32.15 23.78
CA LEU A 897 15.76 -32.48 22.44
C LEU A 897 16.82 -33.09 21.51
N SER A 898 18.11 -32.94 21.83
CA SER A 898 19.21 -33.38 20.96
C SER A 898 19.37 -34.90 20.90
N ARG A 899 18.93 -35.63 21.93
CA ARG A 899 19.15 -37.09 22.07
C ARG A 899 20.64 -37.49 22.04
N SER A 900 21.56 -36.55 22.32
CA SER A 900 23.00 -36.70 22.05
C SER A 900 23.33 -37.07 20.60
N GLU A 901 22.55 -36.61 19.62
CA GLU A 901 22.89 -36.74 18.20
C GLU A 901 24.01 -35.78 17.83
N ARG A 902 25.01 -36.27 17.08
CA ARG A 902 26.19 -35.49 16.67
C ARG A 902 25.84 -34.13 16.06
N SER A 903 24.93 -34.09 15.09
CA SER A 903 24.54 -32.86 14.40
C SER A 903 23.85 -31.86 15.34
N LYS A 904 22.91 -32.34 16.17
CA LYS A 904 22.16 -31.49 17.10
C LYS A 904 23.02 -30.97 18.24
N VAL A 905 23.91 -31.80 18.79
CA VAL A 905 24.87 -31.39 19.83
C VAL A 905 25.89 -30.42 19.27
N GLN A 906 26.38 -30.64 18.04
CA GLN A 906 27.27 -29.69 17.37
C GLN A 906 26.58 -28.34 17.14
N ALA A 907 25.32 -28.35 16.68
CA ALA A 907 24.55 -27.13 16.49
C ALA A 907 24.39 -26.37 17.81
N LEU A 908 24.01 -27.05 18.90
CA LEU A 908 23.91 -26.44 20.22
C LEU A 908 25.26 -25.88 20.71
N ALA A 909 26.35 -26.64 20.53
CA ALA A 909 27.68 -26.19 20.93
C ALA A 909 28.14 -24.97 20.12
N VAL A 910 27.79 -24.89 18.83
CA VAL A 910 28.00 -23.72 17.99
C VAL A 910 27.18 -22.54 18.49
N THR A 911 25.89 -22.73 18.82
CA THR A 911 25.05 -21.67 19.41
C THR A 911 25.62 -21.15 20.73
N MET A 912 26.10 -22.03 21.61
CA MET A 912 26.77 -21.61 22.85
C MET A 912 28.04 -20.80 22.58
N ALA A 913 28.81 -21.16 21.55
CA ALA A 913 30.02 -20.42 21.15
C ALA A 913 29.67 -19.04 20.60
N THR A 914 28.66 -18.93 19.73
CA THR A 914 28.23 -17.66 19.13
C THR A 914 27.58 -16.73 20.16
N ASP A 915 26.96 -17.29 21.20
CA ASP A 915 26.39 -16.53 22.32
C ASP A 915 27.46 -16.07 23.34
N GLY A 916 28.75 -16.43 23.11
CA GLY A 916 29.87 -16.02 23.96
C GLY A 916 30.00 -16.79 25.27
N GLN A 917 29.51 -18.04 25.35
CA GLN A 917 29.66 -18.86 26.55
C GLN A 917 31.12 -19.32 26.75
N PRO A 918 31.59 -19.48 28.01
CA PRO A 918 32.94 -19.96 28.28
C PRO A 918 33.23 -21.33 27.65
N LEU A 919 34.41 -21.48 27.06
CA LEU A 919 34.82 -22.71 26.37
C LEU A 919 34.82 -23.96 27.28
N GLU A 920 35.02 -23.77 28.58
CA GLU A 920 34.91 -24.83 29.59
C GLU A 920 33.51 -25.44 29.63
N GLN A 921 32.46 -24.61 29.57
CA GLN A 921 31.07 -25.07 29.59
C GLN A 921 30.70 -25.82 28.30
N ILE A 922 31.24 -25.40 27.16
CA ILE A 922 31.10 -26.11 25.89
C ILE A 922 31.83 -27.46 25.97
N GLY A 923 33.02 -27.49 26.56
CA GLY A 923 33.78 -28.71 26.81
C GLY A 923 33.04 -29.70 27.72
N GLU A 924 32.43 -29.21 28.80
CA GLU A 924 31.59 -30.01 29.70
C GLU A 924 30.38 -30.59 28.96
N LEU A 925 29.65 -29.80 28.17
CA LEU A 925 28.52 -30.28 27.37
C LEU A 925 28.93 -31.42 26.43
N LEU A 926 30.04 -31.26 25.71
CA LEU A 926 30.56 -32.26 24.78
C LEU A 926 31.02 -33.54 25.51
N GLY A 927 31.55 -33.41 26.73
CA GLY A 927 31.94 -34.54 27.57
C GLY A 927 30.76 -35.30 28.19
N ILE A 928 29.63 -34.64 28.41
CA ILE A 928 28.41 -35.26 28.97
C ILE A 928 27.62 -36.01 27.89
N ALA A 929 27.65 -35.54 26.65
CA ALA A 929 26.87 -36.13 25.56
C ALA A 929 27.27 -37.59 25.24
N VAL A 930 26.26 -38.42 24.97
CA VAL A 930 26.43 -39.87 24.81
C VAL A 930 26.70 -40.25 23.36
N GLY A 931 27.83 -40.91 23.11
CA GLY A 931 28.20 -41.49 21.83
C GLY A 931 29.57 -41.00 21.35
N ASN A 932 30.09 -41.61 20.28
CA ASN A 932 31.30 -41.12 19.62
C ASN A 932 30.94 -39.92 18.76
N LEU A 933 31.04 -38.72 19.34
CA LEU A 933 30.71 -37.49 18.63
C LEU A 933 31.87 -37.02 17.74
N ASP A 934 33.12 -37.41 18.05
CA ASP A 934 34.36 -36.89 17.43
C ASP A 934 34.37 -35.36 17.32
N LEU A 935 33.74 -34.68 18.27
CA LEU A 935 33.67 -33.22 18.35
C LEU A 935 34.69 -32.73 19.37
N SER A 936 35.50 -31.77 18.94
CA SER A 936 36.40 -31.00 19.80
C SER A 936 35.93 -29.55 19.86
N ILE A 937 36.35 -28.82 20.91
CA ILE A 937 36.09 -27.38 21.02
C ILE A 937 36.63 -26.64 19.77
N LYS A 938 37.78 -27.07 19.23
CA LYS A 938 38.37 -26.53 18.00
C LYS A 938 37.44 -26.70 16.79
N THR A 939 36.87 -27.88 16.60
CA THR A 939 35.94 -28.14 15.48
C THR A 939 34.64 -27.37 15.62
N VAL A 940 34.15 -27.14 16.84
CA VAL A 940 32.94 -26.34 17.09
C VAL A 940 33.20 -24.87 16.77
N LEU A 941 34.31 -24.31 17.26
CA LEU A 941 34.69 -22.92 16.97
C LEU A 941 34.98 -22.69 15.49
N GLN A 942 35.59 -23.65 14.80
CA GLN A 942 35.80 -23.55 13.36
C GLN A 942 34.46 -23.41 12.61
N VAL A 943 33.48 -24.27 12.90
CA VAL A 943 32.15 -24.21 12.27
C VAL A 943 31.41 -22.92 12.64
N ALA A 944 31.53 -22.44 13.88
CA ALA A 944 30.95 -21.18 14.30
C ALA A 944 31.56 -19.98 13.53
N VAL A 945 32.88 -19.96 13.36
CA VAL A 945 33.58 -18.93 12.57
C VAL A 945 33.19 -19.00 11.10
N GLU A 946 33.09 -20.21 10.52
CA GLU A 946 32.63 -20.41 9.14
C GLU A 946 31.20 -19.88 8.93
N ASN A 947 30.27 -20.13 9.86
CA ASN A 947 28.90 -19.59 9.80
C ASN A 947 28.87 -18.05 9.88
N VAL A 948 29.65 -17.46 10.78
CA VAL A 948 29.77 -15.99 10.91
C VAL A 948 30.39 -15.38 9.65
N VAL A 949 31.40 -16.03 9.06
CA VAL A 949 31.99 -15.62 7.79
C VAL A 949 30.96 -15.68 6.66
N SER A 950 30.15 -16.75 6.57
CA SER A 950 29.05 -16.87 5.61
C SER A 950 28.02 -15.75 5.77
N ALA A 951 27.63 -15.40 7.00
CA ALA A 951 26.76 -14.26 7.26
C ALA A 951 27.39 -12.92 6.80
N LEU A 952 28.68 -12.70 7.10
CA LEU A 952 29.45 -11.53 6.63
C LEU A 952 29.62 -11.49 5.10
N SER A 953 29.39 -12.61 4.41
CA SER A 953 29.45 -12.74 2.96
C SER A 953 28.20 -12.22 2.25
N GLY A 954 27.08 -12.07 2.98
CA GLY A 954 25.77 -11.76 2.41
C GLY A 954 24.98 -12.99 1.96
N ASP A 955 25.19 -14.15 2.56
CA ASP A 955 24.37 -15.34 2.30
C ASP A 955 22.98 -15.19 2.96
N GLU A 956 21.91 -15.07 2.15
CA GLU A 956 20.56 -14.73 2.63
C GLU A 956 20.01 -15.73 3.66
N ASP A 957 20.38 -17.01 3.54
CA ASP A 957 19.91 -18.08 4.45
C ASP A 957 20.52 -17.96 5.85
N VAL A 958 21.73 -17.42 5.97
CA VAL A 958 22.50 -17.35 7.24
C VAL A 958 22.43 -15.96 7.89
N VAL A 959 22.20 -14.91 7.11
CA VAL A 959 22.08 -13.52 7.61
C VAL A 959 20.92 -13.36 8.62
N ASN A 960 19.83 -14.11 8.44
CA ASN A 960 18.69 -14.07 9.37
C ASN A 960 19.02 -14.63 10.76
N ASP A 961 19.94 -15.59 10.84
CA ASP A 961 20.34 -16.22 12.11
C ASP A 961 21.35 -15.34 12.89
N TYR A 962 22.05 -14.43 12.20
CA TYR A 962 23.09 -13.57 12.77
C TYR A 962 22.89 -12.10 12.34
N PRO A 963 22.00 -11.34 12.99
CA PRO A 963 21.73 -9.94 12.63
C PRO A 963 22.93 -9.01 12.85
N GLU A 964 23.84 -9.35 13.78
CA GLU A 964 25.07 -8.59 14.06
C GLU A 964 26.32 -9.51 14.06
N PRO A 965 26.77 -10.02 12.89
CA PRO A 965 27.85 -11.01 12.81
C PRO A 965 29.19 -10.53 13.39
N LEU A 966 29.46 -9.22 13.32
CA LEU A 966 30.69 -8.63 13.84
C LEU A 966 30.74 -8.62 15.38
N MET A 967 29.61 -8.37 16.04
CA MET A 967 29.53 -8.43 17.50
C MET A 967 29.66 -9.86 18.01
N VAL A 968 29.06 -10.82 17.29
CA VAL A 968 29.23 -12.26 17.56
C VAL A 968 30.70 -12.66 17.43
N LEU A 969 31.37 -12.22 16.36
CA LEU A 969 32.80 -12.49 16.16
C LEU A 969 33.67 -11.91 17.28
N GLU A 970 33.41 -10.68 17.72
CA GLU A 970 34.13 -10.04 18.82
C GLU A 970 33.92 -10.81 20.14
N GLY A 971 32.69 -11.25 20.44
CA GLY A 971 32.39 -12.11 21.59
C GLY A 971 33.13 -13.45 21.54
N MET A 972 33.21 -14.08 20.38
CA MET A 972 33.94 -15.33 20.19
C MET A 972 35.46 -15.13 20.36
N VAL A 973 36.00 -14.06 19.77
CA VAL A 973 37.43 -13.70 19.82
C VAL A 973 37.87 -13.40 21.26
N THR A 974 37.05 -12.71 22.04
CA THR A 974 37.33 -12.39 23.46
C THR A 974 37.22 -13.62 24.38
N ALA A 975 36.40 -14.61 24.02
CA ALA A 975 36.24 -15.85 24.77
C ALA A 975 37.34 -16.90 24.53
N VAL A 976 38.28 -16.65 23.60
CA VAL A 976 39.36 -17.58 23.27
C VAL A 976 40.44 -17.60 24.36
N ASP A 977 40.75 -18.80 24.83
CA ASP A 977 41.82 -19.09 25.79
C ASP A 977 42.80 -20.14 25.21
N SER A 978 43.77 -20.61 26.00
CA SER A 978 44.88 -21.54 25.70
C SER A 978 44.56 -22.80 24.84
N VAL A 979 43.29 -23.19 24.68
CA VAL A 979 42.85 -24.35 23.88
C VAL A 979 42.79 -24.05 22.37
N VAL A 980 42.52 -22.81 21.96
CA VAL A 980 42.55 -22.37 20.56
C VAL A 980 43.52 -21.21 20.42
N SER A 981 44.51 -21.37 19.55
CA SER A 981 45.53 -20.33 19.38
C SER A 981 45.00 -19.17 18.53
N SER A 982 45.53 -17.95 18.75
CA SER A 982 45.27 -16.80 17.86
C SER A 982 45.63 -17.12 16.40
N ASP A 983 46.60 -18.02 16.19
CA ASP A 983 47.01 -18.50 14.87
C ASP A 983 45.94 -19.35 14.18
N ASP A 984 45.14 -20.11 14.92
CA ASP A 984 44.04 -20.91 14.37
C ASP A 984 42.88 -20.02 13.88
N LEU A 985 42.47 -19.03 14.69
CA LEU A 985 41.46 -18.04 14.28
C LEU A 985 41.89 -17.24 13.06
N LEU A 986 43.15 -16.80 13.03
CA LEU A 986 43.72 -16.12 11.87
C LEU A 986 43.71 -17.01 10.62
N ALA A 987 43.99 -18.30 10.77
CA ALA A 987 43.94 -19.24 9.65
C ALA A 987 42.53 -19.39 9.07
N TRP A 988 41.48 -19.36 9.90
CA TRP A 988 40.09 -19.47 9.45
C TRP A 988 39.54 -18.18 8.83
N LEU A 989 39.98 -17.00 9.31
CA LEU A 989 39.51 -15.71 8.82
C LEU A 989 40.29 -15.19 7.60
N ARG A 990 41.52 -15.66 7.37
CA ARG A 990 42.37 -15.25 6.24
C ARG A 990 41.72 -15.41 4.86
N PRO A 991 41.07 -16.54 4.53
CA PRO A 991 40.41 -16.70 3.23
C PRO A 991 39.36 -15.61 2.96
N PHE A 992 38.60 -15.20 3.98
CA PHE A 992 37.62 -14.11 3.88
C PHE A 992 38.32 -12.75 3.74
N CYS A 993 39.32 -12.48 4.57
CA CYS A 993 40.05 -11.22 4.53
C CYS A 993 40.81 -11.03 3.21
N SER A 994 41.34 -12.09 2.59
CA SER A 994 42.10 -12.01 1.34
C SER A 994 41.24 -12.03 0.06
N ASP A 995 39.92 -12.22 0.16
CA ASP A 995 39.02 -12.31 -0.99
C ASP A 995 38.66 -10.92 -1.54
N GLY A 996 39.19 -10.61 -2.72
CA GLY A 996 38.97 -9.35 -3.43
C GLY A 996 37.56 -9.14 -3.98
N SER A 997 36.74 -10.20 -4.07
CA SER A 997 35.36 -10.13 -4.59
C SER A 997 34.35 -9.58 -3.57
N ARG A 998 34.75 -9.47 -2.29
CA ARG A 998 33.88 -9.13 -1.16
C ARG A 998 33.97 -7.65 -0.77
N ALA A 999 32.93 -7.15 -0.10
CA ALA A 999 32.88 -5.78 0.37
C ALA A 999 34.06 -5.43 1.30
N VAL A 1000 34.70 -4.29 1.05
CA VAL A 1000 35.91 -3.86 1.77
C VAL A 1000 35.64 -3.59 3.26
N ARG A 1001 34.45 -3.06 3.59
CA ARG A 1001 34.10 -2.60 4.94
C ARG A 1001 34.06 -3.73 5.99
N PRO A 1002 33.33 -4.85 5.80
CA PRO A 1002 33.38 -5.98 6.73
C PRO A 1002 34.79 -6.55 6.94
N ARG A 1003 35.62 -6.59 5.89
CA ARG A 1003 37.00 -7.09 5.99
C ARG A 1003 37.88 -6.20 6.87
N ILE A 1004 37.71 -4.87 6.81
CA ILE A 1004 38.43 -3.93 7.69
C ILE A 1004 37.98 -4.11 9.14
N GLU A 1005 36.68 -4.22 9.39
CA GLU A 1005 36.11 -4.35 10.73
C GLU A 1005 36.56 -5.67 11.40
N VAL A 1006 36.59 -6.78 10.65
CA VAL A 1006 37.15 -8.06 11.14
C VAL A 1006 38.63 -7.94 11.50
N LEU A 1007 39.45 -7.35 10.62
CA LEU A 1007 40.87 -7.16 10.89
C LEU A 1007 41.13 -6.17 12.05
N GLN A 1008 40.23 -5.21 12.28
CA GLN A 1008 40.27 -4.31 13.44
C GLN A 1008 39.94 -5.02 14.75
N ILE A 1009 38.92 -5.89 14.77
CA ILE A 1009 38.59 -6.73 15.93
C ILE A 1009 39.80 -7.59 16.30
N LEU A 1010 40.50 -8.14 15.31
CA LEU A 1010 41.72 -8.91 15.52
C LEU A 1010 42.91 -8.04 15.98
N GLU A 1011 43.09 -6.83 15.43
CA GLU A 1011 44.15 -5.88 15.84
C GLU A 1011 43.98 -5.45 17.31
N ASN A 1012 42.74 -5.28 17.76
CA ASN A 1012 42.44 -4.84 19.13
C ASN A 1012 42.64 -5.95 20.17
N ASN A 1013 42.45 -7.22 19.79
CA ASN A 1013 42.50 -8.36 20.71
C ASN A 1013 43.80 -9.18 20.61
N PHE A 1014 44.50 -9.16 19.47
CA PHE A 1014 45.71 -9.95 19.21
C PHE A 1014 46.81 -9.17 18.48
N SER A 1015 48.05 -9.62 18.61
CA SER A 1015 49.17 -9.13 17.78
C SER A 1015 49.10 -9.72 16.37
N LEU A 1016 48.72 -8.90 15.39
CA LEU A 1016 48.68 -9.31 13.97
C LEU A 1016 50.09 -9.62 13.43
N ARG A 1017 50.19 -10.54 12.46
CA ARG A 1017 51.43 -10.76 11.71
C ARG A 1017 51.67 -9.62 10.73
N ASP A 1018 52.92 -9.38 10.36
CA ASP A 1018 53.28 -8.32 9.40
C ASP A 1018 52.46 -8.39 8.11
N SER A 1019 52.20 -9.59 7.56
CA SER A 1019 51.35 -9.77 6.37
C SER A 1019 49.93 -9.24 6.54
N ASP A 1020 49.35 -9.41 7.73
CA ASP A 1020 47.96 -9.07 8.04
C ASP A 1020 47.83 -7.56 8.36
N VAL A 1021 48.88 -6.96 8.95
CA VAL A 1021 49.02 -5.50 9.12
C VAL A 1021 49.11 -4.79 7.77
N HIS A 1022 49.91 -5.33 6.84
CA HIS A 1022 50.01 -4.81 5.48
C HIS A 1022 48.67 -4.88 4.73
N LEU A 1023 47.96 -6.01 4.86
CA LEU A 1023 46.64 -6.20 4.24
C LEU A 1023 45.58 -5.22 4.80
N LEU A 1024 45.59 -4.99 6.12
CA LEU A 1024 44.73 -3.99 6.76
C LEU A 1024 45.01 -2.57 6.27
N LEU A 1025 46.29 -2.23 6.07
CA LEU A 1025 46.71 -0.94 5.51
C LEU A 1025 46.19 -0.75 4.08
N LEU A 1026 46.24 -1.79 3.24
CA LEU A 1026 45.70 -1.77 1.88
C LEU A 1026 44.20 -1.50 1.87
N TYR A 1027 43.44 -2.24 2.66
CA TYR A 1027 41.99 -2.13 2.66
C TYR A 1027 41.53 -0.78 3.21
N ARG A 1028 42.17 -0.27 4.28
CA ARG A 1028 41.91 1.09 4.77
C ARG A 1028 42.16 2.16 3.69
N THR A 1029 43.20 1.97 2.87
CA THR A 1029 43.52 2.86 1.75
C THR A 1029 42.48 2.77 0.63
N GLN A 1030 42.12 1.56 0.19
CA GLN A 1030 41.13 1.32 -0.86
C GLN A 1030 39.71 1.75 -0.46
N ALA A 1031 39.34 1.65 0.83
CA ALA A 1031 38.03 2.09 1.32
C ALA A 1031 37.85 3.62 1.20
N VAL A 1032 38.94 4.39 1.34
CA VAL A 1032 38.93 5.84 1.18
C VAL A 1032 39.03 6.24 -0.31
N LEU A 1033 39.87 5.54 -1.08
CA LEU A 1033 40.13 5.81 -2.50
C LEU A 1033 39.33 4.89 -3.42
N LYS A 1034 38.00 5.04 -3.43
CA LYS A 1034 37.07 4.14 -4.15
C LYS A 1034 37.31 4.02 -5.67
N ASP A 1035 37.82 5.08 -6.29
CA ASP A 1035 37.97 5.18 -7.75
C ASP A 1035 39.41 4.94 -8.25
N LEU A 1036 40.37 4.71 -7.34
CA LEU A 1036 41.78 4.52 -7.67
C LEU A 1036 42.24 3.10 -7.33
N GLN A 1037 42.79 2.38 -8.31
CA GLN A 1037 43.41 1.07 -8.07
C GLN A 1037 44.75 1.28 -7.37
N VAL A 1038 44.83 0.94 -6.08
CA VAL A 1038 46.04 1.03 -5.26
C VAL A 1038 46.50 -0.37 -4.89
N GLU A 1039 47.77 -0.68 -5.17
CA GLU A 1039 48.40 -1.94 -4.81
C GLU A 1039 49.25 -1.80 -3.53
N MET A 1040 49.61 -2.92 -2.90
CA MET A 1040 50.49 -2.92 -1.72
C MET A 1040 51.81 -2.20 -1.99
N ASP A 1041 52.34 -2.34 -3.20
CA ASP A 1041 53.59 -1.73 -3.63
C ASP A 1041 53.54 -0.20 -3.63
N ASP A 1042 52.36 0.42 -3.63
CA ASP A 1042 52.19 1.88 -3.60
C ASP A 1042 52.21 2.46 -2.17
N ILE A 1043 52.00 1.61 -1.15
CA ILE A 1043 51.77 2.03 0.24
C ILE A 1043 52.64 1.32 1.28
N ASP A 1044 53.44 0.33 0.86
CA ASP A 1044 54.31 -0.47 1.73
C ASP A 1044 55.26 0.37 2.60
N ASN A 1045 55.64 1.56 2.15
CA ASN A 1045 56.58 2.46 2.81
C ASN A 1045 56.00 3.87 2.96
N GLU A 1046 56.37 4.55 4.05
CA GLU A 1046 56.01 5.94 4.36
C GLU A 1046 56.31 6.89 3.19
N GLU A 1047 57.45 6.71 2.51
CA GLU A 1047 57.82 7.55 1.37
C GLU A 1047 56.91 7.35 0.15
N LYS A 1048 56.40 6.14 -0.06
CA LYS A 1048 55.47 5.85 -1.15
C LYS A 1048 54.07 6.39 -0.84
N ARG A 1049 53.61 6.21 0.41
CA ARG A 1049 52.38 6.83 0.93
C ARG A 1049 52.40 8.36 0.81
N TYR A 1050 53.52 8.99 1.16
CA TYR A 1050 53.68 10.44 1.02
C TYR A 1050 53.65 10.91 -0.44
N ARG A 1051 54.27 10.15 -1.37
CA ARG A 1051 54.18 10.43 -2.81
C ARG A 1051 52.76 10.31 -3.36
N LEU A 1052 52.03 9.26 -2.96
CA LEU A 1052 50.63 9.07 -3.33
C LEU A 1052 49.75 10.23 -2.80
N PHE A 1053 49.98 10.66 -1.56
CA PHE A 1053 49.31 11.82 -0.98
C PHE A 1053 49.56 13.11 -1.78
N LEU A 1054 50.81 13.39 -2.16
CA LEU A 1054 51.15 14.58 -2.95
C LEU A 1054 50.52 14.55 -4.35
N GLN A 1055 50.46 13.38 -4.98
CA GLN A 1055 49.81 13.22 -6.28
C GLN A 1055 48.31 13.54 -6.19
N LEU A 1056 47.60 12.92 -5.23
CA LEU A 1056 46.18 13.16 -5.02
C LEU A 1056 45.88 14.62 -4.61
N LEU A 1057 46.78 15.24 -3.82
CA LEU A 1057 46.67 16.65 -3.46
C LEU A 1057 46.82 17.58 -4.66
N GLY A 1058 47.72 17.26 -5.60
CA GLY A 1058 47.90 18.03 -6.84
C GLY A 1058 46.70 17.94 -7.79
N ASP A 1059 45.98 16.83 -7.76
CA ASP A 1059 44.79 16.59 -8.58
C ASP A 1059 43.50 17.16 -7.95
N SER A 1060 43.53 17.47 -6.66
CA SER A 1060 42.37 17.96 -5.89
C SER A 1060 42.02 19.43 -6.20
N ARG A 1061 40.76 19.69 -6.54
CA ARG A 1061 40.20 21.03 -6.79
C ARG A 1061 38.91 21.31 -6.02
N LYS A 1062 38.25 20.29 -5.47
CA LYS A 1062 36.96 20.40 -4.75
C LYS A 1062 37.11 20.09 -3.27
N TRP A 1063 36.20 20.63 -2.45
CA TRP A 1063 36.19 20.41 -0.99
C TRP A 1063 36.04 18.94 -0.63
N GLU A 1064 35.22 18.18 -1.36
CA GLU A 1064 34.98 16.76 -1.12
C GLU A 1064 36.27 15.92 -1.32
N GLU A 1065 37.12 16.32 -2.26
CA GLU A 1065 38.41 15.66 -2.55
C GLU A 1065 39.42 15.94 -1.41
N PHE A 1066 39.42 17.16 -0.87
CA PHE A 1066 40.20 17.48 0.34
C PHE A 1066 39.70 16.72 1.57
N GLN A 1067 38.39 16.55 1.74
CA GLN A 1067 37.82 15.73 2.83
C GLN A 1067 38.24 14.25 2.70
N GLN A 1068 38.29 13.71 1.49
CA GLN A 1068 38.80 12.35 1.25
C GLN A 1068 40.28 12.22 1.65
N LEU A 1069 41.11 13.21 1.32
CA LEU A 1069 42.51 13.25 1.75
C LEU A 1069 42.66 13.30 3.28
N MET A 1070 41.78 14.02 3.97
CA MET A 1070 41.77 14.07 5.44
C MET A 1070 41.45 12.69 6.05
N LEU A 1071 40.45 11.99 5.51
CA LEU A 1071 40.11 10.64 5.93
C LEU A 1071 41.24 9.65 5.63
N LEU A 1072 41.94 9.82 4.51
CA LEU A 1072 43.08 8.98 4.12
C LEU A 1072 44.25 9.13 5.10
N LEU A 1073 44.61 10.36 5.45
CA LEU A 1073 45.66 10.65 6.43
C LEU A 1073 45.30 10.12 7.82
N GLN A 1074 44.03 10.13 8.21
CA GLN A 1074 43.57 9.52 9.47
C GLN A 1074 43.65 7.99 9.45
N ALA A 1075 43.38 7.36 8.31
CA ALA A 1075 43.37 5.90 8.15
C ALA A 1075 44.78 5.29 8.11
N TRP A 1076 45.80 6.07 7.74
CA TRP A 1076 47.19 5.65 7.66
C TRP A 1076 47.93 5.74 9.02
N PRO A 1077 49.04 4.98 9.20
CA PRO A 1077 50.00 5.24 10.27
C PRO A 1077 50.58 6.66 10.16
N PRO A 1078 50.84 7.36 11.28
CA PRO A 1078 51.37 8.72 11.28
C PRO A 1078 52.68 8.80 10.49
N MET A 1079 52.76 9.75 9.56
CA MET A 1079 53.91 9.97 8.68
C MET A 1079 54.65 11.22 9.19
N MET A 1080 55.60 11.01 10.09
CA MET A 1080 56.29 12.07 10.84
C MET A 1080 57.79 11.98 10.55
N LYS A 1081 58.26 12.75 9.57
CA LYS A 1081 59.68 13.11 9.46
C LYS A 1081 59.89 14.47 10.13
N GLU A 1082 61.04 14.65 10.78
CA GLU A 1082 61.40 15.75 11.69
C GLU A 1082 61.40 17.18 11.08
N GLU A 1083 60.93 17.36 9.83
CA GLU A 1083 60.95 18.64 9.10
C GLU A 1083 59.52 19.20 8.92
N CYS A 1084 59.24 20.37 9.51
CA CYS A 1084 57.93 21.02 9.54
C CYS A 1084 57.28 21.23 8.15
N GLU A 1085 58.09 21.39 7.09
CA GLU A 1085 57.61 21.68 5.74
C GLU A 1085 57.07 20.45 4.99
N ARG A 1086 57.39 19.24 5.45
CA ARG A 1086 56.97 17.98 4.81
C ARG A 1086 55.80 17.29 5.51
N ASN A 1087 55.18 17.94 6.50
CA ASN A 1087 54.08 17.32 7.21
C ASN A 1087 52.81 17.29 6.31
N PRO A 1088 52.23 16.11 6.04
CA PRO A 1088 51.07 16.00 5.14
C PRO A 1088 49.89 16.89 5.52
N TRP A 1089 49.64 17.07 6.82
CA TRP A 1089 48.56 17.93 7.33
C TRP A 1089 48.84 19.41 7.09
N VAL A 1090 50.11 19.84 7.13
CA VAL A 1090 50.53 21.22 6.85
C VAL A 1090 50.47 21.52 5.36
N VAL A 1091 50.90 20.56 4.53
CA VAL A 1091 50.87 20.68 3.07
C VAL A 1091 49.41 20.70 2.59
N LEU A 1092 48.55 19.84 3.14
CA LEU A 1092 47.10 19.83 2.87
C LEU A 1092 46.44 21.17 3.19
N THR A 1093 46.68 21.70 4.39
CA THR A 1093 46.10 22.98 4.85
C THR A 1093 46.62 24.15 4.02
N SER A 1094 47.89 24.12 3.62
CA SER A 1094 48.47 25.15 2.75
C SER A 1094 47.85 25.14 1.35
N SER A 1095 47.71 23.98 0.71
CA SER A 1095 47.06 23.85 -0.60
C SER A 1095 45.57 24.22 -0.56
N LEU A 1096 44.86 23.88 0.52
CA LEU A 1096 43.47 24.30 0.72
C LEU A 1096 43.33 25.84 0.72
N ILE A 1097 44.27 26.53 1.39
CA ILE A 1097 44.30 27.99 1.45
C ILE A 1097 44.66 28.61 0.09
N GLU A 1098 45.54 27.99 -0.69
CA GLU A 1098 45.92 28.46 -2.04
C GLU A 1098 44.80 28.29 -3.06
N CYS A 1099 44.09 27.16 -3.07
CA CYS A 1099 42.92 26.94 -3.94
C CYS A 1099 41.83 28.01 -3.71
N CYS A 1100 41.67 28.49 -2.46
CA CYS A 1100 40.73 29.54 -2.12
C CYS A 1100 41.10 30.93 -2.66
N ARG A 1101 42.36 31.18 -3.07
CA ARG A 1101 42.75 32.45 -3.71
C ARG A 1101 42.36 32.52 -5.18
N GLY A 1102 42.07 31.38 -5.81
CA GLY A 1102 41.86 31.26 -7.26
C GLY A 1102 40.40 31.33 -7.73
N HIS A 1103 39.41 31.27 -6.83
CA HIS A 1103 37.99 31.27 -7.20
C HIS A 1103 37.26 32.44 -6.56
N GLY A 1104 37.02 33.48 -7.38
CA GLY A 1104 36.10 34.54 -7.03
C GLY A 1104 34.68 33.99 -6.96
N SER A 1105 34.07 34.10 -5.77
CA SER A 1105 32.61 34.04 -5.55
C SER A 1105 31.89 32.79 -6.05
N GLU A 1106 31.79 31.73 -5.21
CA GLU A 1106 30.58 30.90 -5.07
C GLU A 1106 30.71 29.74 -4.05
N VAL A 1107 31.14 29.98 -2.80
CA VAL A 1107 30.89 29.02 -1.70
C VAL A 1107 30.73 29.76 -0.37
N ARG A 1108 29.53 29.71 0.24
CA ARG A 1108 29.25 30.17 1.61
C ARG A 1108 29.62 29.09 2.64
N LEU A 1109 30.87 28.66 2.68
CA LEU A 1109 31.39 27.80 3.76
C LEU A 1109 32.30 28.64 4.64
N ASP A 1110 32.07 28.62 5.95
CA ASP A 1110 32.96 29.23 6.95
C ASP A 1110 34.20 28.34 7.12
N LEU A 1111 35.08 28.39 6.12
CA LEU A 1111 36.26 27.54 6.01
C LEU A 1111 37.17 27.64 7.25
N GLY A 1112 37.16 28.79 7.93
CA GLY A 1112 37.91 29.00 9.17
C GLY A 1112 37.43 28.05 10.27
N GLN A 1113 36.12 27.83 10.38
CA GLN A 1113 35.54 26.93 11.38
C GLN A 1113 35.82 25.46 11.04
N GLU A 1114 35.79 25.07 9.77
CA GLU A 1114 36.09 23.69 9.34
C GLU A 1114 37.56 23.31 9.57
N ILE A 1115 38.49 24.24 9.31
CA ILE A 1115 39.92 24.04 9.64
C ILE A 1115 40.11 23.90 11.15
N MET A 1116 39.40 24.70 11.95
CA MET A 1116 39.45 24.60 13.41
C MET A 1116 38.87 23.28 13.92
N ASN A 1117 37.77 22.80 13.34
CA ASN A 1117 37.17 21.50 13.68
C ASN A 1117 38.12 20.34 13.34
N MET A 1118 38.79 20.40 12.19
CA MET A 1118 39.84 19.46 11.79
C MET A 1118 40.97 19.42 12.84
N VAL A 1119 41.56 20.57 13.18
CA VAL A 1119 42.67 20.63 14.14
C VAL A 1119 42.25 20.11 15.52
N ARG A 1120 41.02 20.40 15.96
CA ARG A 1120 40.45 19.85 17.20
C ARG A 1120 40.30 18.32 17.15
N SER A 1121 39.90 17.76 16.01
CA SER A 1121 39.73 16.30 15.82
C SER A 1121 41.06 15.52 15.86
N LEU A 1122 42.17 16.17 15.51
CA LEU A 1122 43.50 15.54 15.50
C LEU A 1122 44.10 15.41 16.90
N TYR A 1123 43.75 16.30 17.83
CA TYR A 1123 44.30 16.36 19.19
C TYR A 1123 44.09 15.10 20.07
N PRO A 1124 42.91 14.43 20.06
CA PRO A 1124 42.70 13.18 20.80
C PRO A 1124 43.21 11.92 20.07
N SER A 1125 43.73 12.05 18.84
CA SER A 1125 44.10 10.92 17.98
C SER A 1125 45.60 10.59 18.02
N LYS A 1126 45.98 9.44 17.43
CA LYS A 1126 47.40 9.07 17.18
C LYS A 1126 48.12 10.03 16.22
N HIS A 1127 47.40 10.96 15.58
CA HIS A 1127 47.88 11.94 14.59
C HIS A 1127 48.13 13.33 15.17
N LYS A 1128 48.37 13.43 16.48
CA LYS A 1128 48.68 14.70 17.15
C LYS A 1128 49.88 15.39 16.48
N LEU A 1129 49.71 16.64 16.07
CA LEU A 1129 50.79 17.46 15.49
C LEU A 1129 51.85 17.82 16.55
N PRO A 1130 53.16 17.79 16.25
CA PRO A 1130 54.20 18.20 17.18
C PRO A 1130 54.12 19.71 17.46
N ALA A 1131 54.50 20.15 18.65
CA ALA A 1131 54.44 21.57 19.08
C ALA A 1131 55.25 22.56 18.20
N GLN A 1132 56.14 22.04 17.35
CA GLN A 1132 56.95 22.80 16.39
C GLN A 1132 56.18 23.13 15.09
N VAL A 1133 55.03 22.49 14.86
CA VAL A 1133 54.23 22.54 13.62
C VAL A 1133 52.84 23.15 13.85
N THR A 1134 52.40 23.30 15.10
CA THR A 1134 51.29 24.19 15.42
C THR A 1134 51.66 25.62 15.00
N PRO A 1135 50.70 26.50 14.63
CA PRO A 1135 50.96 27.92 14.33
C PRO A 1135 51.31 28.67 15.63
N THR A 1136 52.36 28.19 16.28
CA THR A 1136 52.82 28.44 17.64
C THR A 1136 54.27 28.89 17.59
N GLY A 1137 54.50 29.94 16.79
CA GLY A 1137 55.37 31.04 17.22
C GLY A 1137 54.70 31.91 18.31
N VAL A 1138 53.56 31.46 18.83
CA VAL A 1138 52.83 31.98 19.99
C VAL A 1138 52.60 30.76 20.90
N TRP A 1139 52.82 30.89 22.20
CA TRP A 1139 52.75 29.85 23.26
C TRP A 1139 54.06 29.08 23.54
N GLU A 1140 54.89 29.73 24.38
CA GLU A 1140 56.06 29.25 25.16
C GLU A 1140 57.47 29.25 24.53
N PHE A 1141 58.15 30.40 24.70
CA PHE A 1141 59.60 30.44 24.95
C PHE A 1141 59.84 30.73 26.44
N LYS A 1142 60.37 29.75 27.17
CA LYS A 1142 61.09 30.03 28.42
C LYS A 1142 62.52 30.46 28.06
N GLY A 1143 62.78 31.76 28.22
CA GLY A 1143 64.10 32.30 28.57
C GLY A 1143 65.15 32.38 27.47
N HIS A 1144 65.58 33.62 27.21
CA HIS A 1144 66.85 34.04 26.59
C HIS A 1144 66.91 34.08 25.05
N GLY A 1145 66.54 35.26 24.52
CA GLY A 1145 67.31 36.02 23.54
C GLY A 1145 67.78 35.32 22.27
N ARG A 1146 66.95 35.38 21.23
CA ARG A 1146 67.36 35.54 19.82
C ARG A 1146 66.14 35.88 18.96
N THR A 1147 66.19 37.03 18.30
CA THR A 1147 65.26 37.49 17.25
C THR A 1147 65.26 36.52 16.07
N LEU A 1148 64.14 35.87 15.79
CA LEU A 1148 63.86 35.19 14.53
C LEU A 1148 62.51 35.72 14.01
N GLY A 1149 62.56 36.31 12.82
CA GLY A 1149 61.46 37.07 12.23
C GLY A 1149 60.27 36.19 11.89
N LEU A 1150 59.12 36.52 12.46
CA LEU A 1150 57.83 36.07 11.95
C LEU A 1150 57.57 36.80 10.64
N SER A 1151 57.35 36.03 9.56
CA SER A 1151 56.95 36.56 8.26
C SER A 1151 55.59 37.29 8.41
N PRO A 1152 55.42 38.53 7.91
CA PRO A 1152 54.21 39.34 8.07
C PRO A 1152 52.95 38.79 7.37
N VAL A 1153 53.01 37.60 6.78
CA VAL A 1153 52.05 37.11 5.79
C VAL A 1153 50.74 36.59 6.42
N PHE A 1154 50.76 36.08 7.66
CA PHE A 1154 49.53 35.56 8.30
C PHE A 1154 48.62 36.66 8.90
N LEU A 1155 49.17 37.80 9.30
CA LEU A 1155 48.42 38.94 9.86
C LEU A 1155 48.01 39.98 8.81
N THR A 1156 48.52 39.90 7.58
CA THR A 1156 48.17 40.80 6.47
C THR A 1156 47.17 40.22 5.47
N MET A 1157 46.71 38.98 5.68
CA MET A 1157 45.86 38.24 4.73
C MET A 1157 44.41 38.00 5.18
N TYR A 1158 43.95 38.70 6.21
CA TYR A 1158 42.56 38.69 6.64
C TYR A 1158 41.93 40.07 6.41
N PRO A 1159 41.02 40.24 5.42
CA PRO A 1159 40.13 41.39 5.39
C PRO A 1159 38.96 41.12 6.34
N VAL A 1160 39.19 41.16 7.66
CA VAL A 1160 38.06 41.20 8.62
C VAL A 1160 37.57 42.64 8.68
N SER A 1161 36.77 43.01 7.69
CA SER A 1161 36.22 44.37 7.59
C SER A 1161 35.17 44.66 8.68
N GLN A 1162 34.71 43.66 9.45
CA GLN A 1162 33.82 43.81 10.60
C GLN A 1162 34.08 42.71 11.64
N VAL A 1163 34.60 43.06 12.82
CA VAL A 1163 34.59 42.17 14.00
C VAL A 1163 33.31 42.50 14.77
N CYS A 1164 32.41 41.52 14.92
CA CYS A 1164 31.16 41.63 15.68
C CYS A 1164 31.31 40.94 17.04
N ASP A 1165 30.60 41.42 18.07
CA ASP A 1165 30.65 40.87 19.45
C ASP A 1165 30.29 39.36 19.54
N SER A 1166 29.64 38.79 18.54
CA SER A 1166 29.25 37.37 18.48
C SER A 1166 30.32 36.43 17.92
N THR A 1167 31.49 36.94 17.51
CA THR A 1167 32.55 36.17 16.82
C THR A 1167 33.91 36.14 17.55
N CYS A 1168 34.06 36.84 18.66
CA CYS A 1168 35.31 36.83 19.45
C CYS A 1168 35.19 35.91 20.67
N ASP A 1169 35.94 34.81 20.66
CA ASP A 1169 36.00 33.86 21.76
C ASP A 1169 36.80 34.44 22.95
N PRO A 1170 36.23 34.53 24.18
CA PRO A 1170 36.92 35.08 25.35
C PRO A 1170 38.15 34.27 25.79
N GLU A 1171 38.24 32.99 25.42
CA GLU A 1171 39.41 32.15 25.70
C GLU A 1171 40.59 32.54 24.79
N LEU A 1172 40.33 32.81 23.52
CA LEU A 1172 41.31 33.31 22.56
C LEU A 1172 41.86 34.69 22.97
N LEU A 1173 41.00 35.60 23.46
CA LEU A 1173 41.43 36.93 23.93
C LEU A 1173 42.28 36.85 25.20
N SER A 1174 41.96 35.94 26.13
CA SER A 1174 42.79 35.70 27.33
C SER A 1174 44.17 35.17 26.95
N LEU A 1175 44.22 34.18 26.05
CA LEU A 1175 45.47 33.68 25.51
C LEU A 1175 46.28 34.83 24.89
N LEU A 1176 45.71 35.63 23.98
CA LEU A 1176 46.43 36.74 23.32
C LEU A 1176 47.05 37.75 24.32
N LEU A 1177 46.43 37.97 25.48
CA LEU A 1177 46.97 38.79 26.56
C LEU A 1177 48.11 38.08 27.31
N ASP A 1178 47.99 36.78 27.58
CA ASP A 1178 49.06 35.96 28.20
C ASP A 1178 50.33 35.90 27.33
N ALA A 1179 50.20 35.96 26.00
CA ALA A 1179 51.33 36.05 25.08
C ALA A 1179 51.96 37.45 24.94
N GLY A 1180 51.41 38.49 25.57
CA GLY A 1180 51.94 39.85 25.49
C GLY A 1180 51.79 40.52 24.11
N LEU A 1181 50.83 40.07 23.28
CA LEU A 1181 50.68 40.51 21.88
C LEU A 1181 49.83 41.79 21.71
N LEU A 1182 49.49 42.48 22.80
CA LEU A 1182 48.67 43.70 22.77
C LEU A 1182 49.21 44.77 21.81
N VAL A 1183 50.53 44.96 21.78
CA VAL A 1183 51.20 45.94 20.90
C VAL A 1183 51.13 45.54 19.42
N GLY A 1184 51.27 44.25 19.12
CA GLY A 1184 51.22 43.72 17.76
C GLY A 1184 49.81 43.79 17.15
N CYS A 1185 48.78 43.82 17.98
CA CYS A 1185 47.39 43.89 17.56
C CYS A 1185 46.89 45.32 17.28
N VAL A 1186 47.63 46.39 17.62
CA VAL A 1186 47.19 47.79 17.42
C VAL A 1186 46.73 48.14 15.99
N PRO A 1187 47.40 47.70 14.91
CA PRO A 1187 46.93 47.96 13.54
C PRO A 1187 45.78 47.04 13.09
N SER A 1188 45.33 46.10 13.92
CA SER A 1188 44.29 45.12 13.60
C SER A 1188 42.92 45.51 14.22
N PRO A 1189 41.80 45.14 13.59
CA PRO A 1189 40.45 45.30 14.16
C PRO A 1189 40.22 44.51 15.46
N LEU A 1190 41.17 43.67 15.87
CA LEU A 1190 41.15 42.95 17.16
C LEU A 1190 41.58 43.79 18.36
N TYR A 1191 42.19 44.97 18.16
CA TYR A 1191 42.65 45.82 19.27
C TYR A 1191 41.53 46.31 20.21
N PRO A 1192 40.38 46.82 19.71
CA PRO A 1192 39.28 47.25 20.58
C PRO A 1192 38.72 46.12 21.49
N PRO A 1193 38.33 44.93 20.99
CA PRO A 1193 37.83 43.86 21.87
C PRO A 1193 38.91 43.31 22.81
N LEU A 1194 40.18 43.24 22.38
CA LEU A 1194 41.28 42.81 23.25
C LEU A 1194 41.54 43.82 24.39
N SER A 1195 41.45 45.12 24.10
CA SER A 1195 41.57 46.18 25.13
C SER A 1195 40.39 46.20 26.11
N ALA A 1196 39.17 45.91 25.65
CA ALA A 1196 37.98 45.78 26.48
C ALA A 1196 38.03 44.53 27.37
N HIS A 1197 38.53 43.41 26.85
CA HIS A 1197 38.75 42.18 27.61
C HIS A 1197 39.82 42.36 28.70
N LEU A 1198 40.93 43.03 28.36
CA LEU A 1198 41.97 43.40 29.33
C LEU A 1198 41.38 44.25 30.47
N LEU A 1199 40.60 45.30 30.15
CA LEU A 1199 40.02 46.18 31.17
C LEU A 1199 38.99 45.47 32.07
N SER A 1200 38.13 44.63 31.49
CA SER A 1200 37.08 43.92 32.22
C SER A 1200 37.59 42.76 33.07
N ARG A 1201 38.64 42.05 32.63
CA ARG A 1201 39.14 40.82 33.28
C ARG A 1201 40.59 40.88 33.80
N HIS A 1202 41.22 42.06 33.89
CA HIS A 1202 42.58 42.23 34.42
C HIS A 1202 42.83 41.55 35.78
N ARG A 1203 41.82 41.50 36.68
CA ARG A 1203 41.94 40.85 37.99
C ARG A 1203 41.87 39.33 37.92
N GLU A 1204 41.15 38.77 36.95
CA GLU A 1204 40.99 37.33 36.76
C GLU A 1204 42.18 36.72 36.02
N GLY A 1205 42.74 37.45 35.04
CA GLY A 1205 43.90 37.00 34.25
C GLY A 1205 45.28 37.43 34.77
N GLY A 1206 45.35 38.25 35.82
CA GLY A 1206 46.64 38.69 36.39
C GLY A 1206 47.44 39.68 35.52
N TRP A 1207 46.82 40.32 34.53
CA TRP A 1207 47.47 41.28 33.62
C TRP A 1207 47.58 42.68 34.24
N ASP A 1208 48.76 43.28 34.17
CA ASP A 1208 49.01 44.65 34.63
C ASP A 1208 48.72 45.67 33.52
N VAL A 1209 47.63 46.43 33.69
CA VAL A 1209 47.17 47.45 32.73
C VAL A 1209 48.14 48.63 32.64
N GLU A 1210 48.83 49.00 33.72
CA GLU A 1210 49.80 50.09 33.69
C GLU A 1210 51.08 49.66 32.96
N LYS A 1211 51.51 48.41 33.14
CA LYS A 1211 52.60 47.81 32.38
C LYS A 1211 52.27 47.71 30.88
N ALA A 1212 51.06 47.24 30.54
CA ALA A 1212 50.58 47.18 29.16
C ALA A 1212 50.52 48.56 28.48
N ALA A 1213 50.11 49.60 29.22
CA ALA A 1213 50.16 50.98 28.75
C ALA A 1213 51.59 51.49 28.53
N SER A 1214 52.54 51.09 29.39
CA SER A 1214 53.97 51.39 29.21
C SER A 1214 54.56 50.71 27.96
N GLU A 1215 54.18 49.47 27.66
CA GLU A 1215 54.62 48.75 26.47
C GLU A 1215 54.07 49.39 25.18
N LEU A 1216 52.80 49.81 25.19
CA LEU A 1216 52.20 50.61 24.10
C LEU A 1216 52.91 51.96 23.93
N LEU A 1217 53.32 52.61 25.02
CA LEU A 1217 54.07 53.87 24.99
C LEU A 1217 55.48 53.69 24.40
N GLN A 1218 56.18 52.62 24.77
CA GLN A 1218 57.51 52.28 24.24
C GLN A 1218 57.45 51.95 22.75
N ALA A 1219 56.36 51.35 22.27
CA ALA A 1219 56.12 51.05 20.86
C ALA A 1219 55.63 52.25 20.03
N GLY A 1220 55.47 53.44 20.63
CA GLY A 1220 55.08 54.67 19.92
C GLY A 1220 53.57 54.96 19.85
N TYR A 1221 52.72 54.10 20.42
CA TYR A 1221 51.25 54.23 20.39
C TYR A 1221 50.71 55.06 21.57
N ARG A 1222 51.06 56.37 21.58
CA ARG A 1222 50.74 57.30 22.69
C ARG A 1222 49.24 57.46 22.95
N ALA A 1223 48.42 57.58 21.90
CA ALA A 1223 46.99 57.83 22.03
C ALA A 1223 46.24 56.61 22.60
N GLN A 1224 46.67 55.42 22.21
CA GLN A 1224 46.17 54.13 22.67
C GLN A 1224 46.54 53.88 24.13
N ALA A 1225 47.82 54.08 24.49
CA ALA A 1225 48.29 53.99 25.87
C ALA A 1225 47.54 54.98 26.80
N GLY A 1226 47.35 56.22 26.35
CA GLY A 1226 46.60 57.23 27.09
C GLY A 1226 45.11 56.90 27.26
N SER A 1227 44.45 56.38 26.22
CA SER A 1227 43.03 56.00 26.29
C SER A 1227 42.81 54.79 27.20
N LEU A 1228 43.73 53.82 27.18
CA LEU A 1228 43.72 52.66 28.08
C LEU A 1228 43.82 53.09 29.55
N LEU A 1229 44.75 53.99 29.88
CA LEU A 1229 44.94 54.49 31.25
C LEU A 1229 43.79 55.37 31.74
N LEU A 1230 43.22 56.22 30.87
CA LEU A 1230 42.05 57.04 31.21
C LEU A 1230 40.85 56.16 31.58
N THR A 1231 40.60 55.14 30.76
CA THR A 1231 39.51 54.19 30.99
C THR A 1231 39.75 53.36 32.26
N TYR A 1232 40.98 52.91 32.51
CA TYR A 1232 41.36 52.17 33.72
C TYR A 1232 41.20 52.99 35.01
N ARG A 1233 41.50 54.31 34.97
CA ARG A 1233 41.42 55.21 36.14
C ARG A 1233 40.02 55.79 36.38
N GLY A 1234 39.02 55.38 35.60
CA GLY A 1234 37.61 55.72 35.84
C GLY A 1234 37.22 57.15 35.43
N THR A 1235 37.79 57.68 34.33
CA THR A 1235 37.35 58.99 33.80
C THR A 1235 35.96 58.92 33.16
N HIS A 1236 35.25 60.06 33.15
CA HIS A 1236 33.89 60.16 32.59
C HIS A 1236 33.86 59.71 31.11
N PRO A 1237 32.81 59.01 30.62
CA PRO A 1237 32.76 58.44 29.26
C PRO A 1237 33.02 59.43 28.13
N GLY A 1238 32.65 60.71 28.32
CA GLY A 1238 32.95 61.79 27.36
C GLY A 1238 34.43 62.19 27.26
N LEU A 1239 35.31 61.64 28.11
CA LEU A 1239 36.75 61.90 28.20
C LEU A 1239 37.58 60.60 28.11
N SER A 1240 36.97 59.50 27.65
CA SER A 1240 37.58 58.15 27.63
C SER A 1240 38.70 58.01 26.60
N THR A 1241 38.67 58.77 25.50
CA THR A 1241 39.77 58.79 24.53
C THR A 1241 40.78 59.89 24.85
N PHE A 1242 42.06 59.59 24.68
CA PHE A 1242 43.17 60.52 24.91
C PHE A 1242 43.02 61.81 24.10
N THR A 1243 42.48 61.73 22.89
CA THR A 1243 42.24 62.87 21.99
C THR A 1243 41.12 63.80 22.50
N THR A 1244 40.03 63.24 23.05
CA THR A 1244 38.97 64.03 23.71
C THR A 1244 39.45 64.66 25.02
N ALA A 1245 40.27 63.95 25.80
CA ALA A 1245 40.83 64.50 27.04
C ALA A 1245 41.79 65.68 26.75
N LEU A 1246 42.66 65.56 25.73
CA LEU A 1246 43.58 66.63 25.31
C LEU A 1246 42.86 67.86 24.73
N THR A 1247 41.76 67.68 24.00
CA THR A 1247 40.99 68.79 23.43
C THR A 1247 40.20 69.56 24.49
N VAL A 1248 39.71 68.90 25.53
CA VAL A 1248 39.07 69.56 26.69
C VAL A 1248 40.11 70.27 27.55
N ILE A 1249 41.26 69.64 27.82
CA ILE A 1249 42.37 70.28 28.54
C ILE A 1249 42.90 71.51 27.78
N LYS A 1250 43.01 71.46 26.45
CA LYS A 1250 43.37 72.62 25.60
C LYS A 1250 42.33 73.75 25.59
N LYS A 1251 41.07 73.49 25.97
CA LYS A 1251 40.03 74.52 26.14
C LYS A 1251 39.99 75.07 27.57
N TRP A 1252 40.56 74.35 28.53
CA TRP A 1252 40.58 74.69 29.95
C TRP A 1252 41.87 75.41 30.38
N LEU A 1253 43.01 75.03 29.79
CA LEU A 1253 44.25 75.81 29.75
C LEU A 1253 44.09 76.98 28.77
#